data_AF-A0A9P3JXV8-F1
#
_entry.id   AF-A0A9P3JXV8-F1
#
_cell.length_a   1.000
_cell.length_b   1.000
_cell.length_c   1.000
_cell.angle_alpha   90.00
_cell.angle_beta   90.00
_cell.angle_gamma   90.00
#
_symmetry.space_group_name_H-M   'P 1'
#
loop_
_entity.id
_entity.type
_entity.pdbx_description
1 polymer ?
#
loop_
_entity_poly.entity_id
_entity_poly.type
_entity_poly.pdbx_seq_one_letter_code
_entity_poly.pdbx_strand_id
1 'polypeptide(L)'
;MDQSEAKDAAAAIVAPGTVAGDGTATESTVADASSFGLPFILNYWKEFDLESARTSLDEQGLKIAENQEASTKNRRKLAESTRDFKKASKDEQSKLFVALLKAYQEEVDNLTKRAKFAEAAFLGVYQKLYEAPDPVPSLASAAEVAANAAELAAENRRMHAELEEFRSESAHLKNQQATVRRLEERNRQLEQQMEEKVKEMVAMKQHVLAEESQRSMETLKSREDALQDQLRAARETVSNMQRLHEMSQSQLFELKAQSEEDRALKQGEMNLLTDEVERAQARLLALEREKEALKAQLHTAQPNEAAANGDSTDSSGAVGWEAAVRAKEAVIASLHQELHALEAAGAAEREEQRTEMKQLKAQLQDKELSLAAVRAELATRPTQKQWEDLRKQVKILQAVGYNAVEVDDWDEPGMASNGLGSSLNLSAAAEGDSVKGGGGVGMVSSNSGSDIGKLEALLLEKNKRIEHELTQVKMRLSEREEECAQEKAKVATLEATVAEQKTLIGKLEDDILKGYGARDKHRAASVGSIVSIPGAAGGSGGSDGGGTGGSSGLVDADSVLMVVCGQRDRFRQRMGELEEELRAERERSSKLVAELERLKADNVKLYERMRYVQDYTSAGGDRPNSSRSRKGDIEAGPAEDVESKYKKIYEDTINPFAAFSTKEREQRVRELGLRDRITLTGGRFLLSNKYARTFVFFYAIGLHILVALSMYRLSSLSHARIKFDESELPSKHSLLSAALRSRNATYGGGFSSN
;
A
#
# COMPACT_ATOMS: atom_id res chain seq x y z
N MET A 1 -42.96 23.82 -45.87
CA MET A 1 -44.01 23.48 -44.89
C MET A 1 -43.73 24.36 -43.67
N ASP A 2 -43.95 25.66 -43.82
CA ASP A 2 -45.21 26.39 -43.54
C ASP A 2 -45.56 26.31 -42.04
N GLN A 3 -45.72 27.37 -41.24
CA GLN A 3 -45.73 28.85 -41.33
C GLN A 3 -45.51 29.29 -39.87
N SER A 4 -44.54 30.14 -39.49
CA SER A 4 -44.63 31.61 -39.46
C SER A 4 -46.04 32.20 -39.32
N GLU A 5 -46.47 32.50 -38.09
CA GLU A 5 -47.22 33.72 -37.68
C GLU A 5 -47.93 33.51 -36.33
N ALA A 6 -47.50 34.27 -35.31
CA ALA A 6 -48.36 34.88 -34.28
C ALA A 6 -47.47 35.54 -33.21
N LYS A 7 -46.97 36.74 -33.55
CA LYS A 7 -46.68 37.79 -32.56
C LYS A 7 -48.01 38.44 -32.16
N ASP A 8 -47.99 39.09 -31.01
CA ASP A 8 -49.00 39.98 -30.42
C ASP A 8 -50.06 39.34 -29.52
N ALA A 9 -49.76 39.33 -28.21
CA ALA A 9 -50.67 39.79 -27.15
C ALA A 9 -49.93 39.84 -25.80
N ALA A 10 -49.08 40.86 -25.63
CA ALA A 10 -48.66 41.31 -24.31
C ALA A 10 -49.79 42.18 -23.72
N ALA A 11 -50.49 41.65 -22.72
CA ALA A 11 -51.35 42.40 -21.81
C ALA A 11 -50.88 42.04 -20.39
N ALA A 12 -50.09 42.90 -19.75
CA ALA A 12 -50.57 43.98 -18.90
C ALA A 12 -51.42 43.47 -17.72
N ILE A 13 -50.75 42.97 -16.67
CA ILE A 13 -51.26 43.08 -15.30
C ILE A 13 -50.21 43.84 -14.51
N VAL A 14 -50.49 45.15 -14.42
CA VAL A 14 -49.80 46.15 -13.65
C VAL A 14 -50.05 45.91 -12.17
N ALA A 15 -48.96 45.93 -11.40
CA ALA A 15 -48.97 45.97 -9.95
C ALA A 15 -49.81 47.17 -9.44
N PRO A 16 -50.72 46.99 -8.47
CA PRO A 16 -51.39 48.12 -7.87
C PRO A 16 -50.46 48.80 -6.84
N GLY A 17 -50.04 50.00 -7.24
CA GLY A 17 -49.62 51.16 -6.45
C GLY A 17 -49.46 51.02 -4.93
N THR A 18 -48.21 51.16 -4.49
CA THR A 18 -47.86 51.78 -3.21
C THR A 18 -48.24 53.26 -3.27
N VAL A 19 -49.40 53.61 -2.71
CA VAL A 19 -49.75 55.01 -2.42
C VAL A 19 -49.37 55.27 -0.96
N ALA A 20 -48.34 56.09 -0.78
CA ALA A 20 -48.09 56.77 0.47
C ALA A 20 -49.22 57.79 0.69
N GLY A 21 -50.08 57.51 1.68
CA GLY A 21 -51.04 58.45 2.24
C GLY A 21 -50.75 58.56 3.73
N ASP A 22 -50.13 59.67 4.11
CA ASP A 22 -50.00 60.15 5.48
C ASP A 22 -51.41 60.47 6.02
N GLY A 23 -51.72 60.03 7.25
CA GLY A 23 -53.09 60.09 7.78
C GLY A 23 -53.29 59.26 9.04
N THR A 24 -52.72 59.73 10.13
CA THR A 24 -53.04 59.35 11.51
C THR A 24 -54.54 59.20 11.77
N ALA A 25 -54.99 58.01 12.20
CA ALA A 25 -55.99 57.79 13.27
C ALA A 25 -56.58 56.36 13.23
N THR A 26 -56.66 55.75 14.42
CA THR A 26 -57.50 54.58 14.77
C THR A 26 -57.06 53.20 14.28
N GLU A 27 -55.84 52.84 14.66
CA GLU A 27 -55.54 51.50 15.14
C GLU A 27 -56.38 51.27 16.42
N SER A 28 -57.28 50.26 16.46
CA SER A 28 -57.88 49.61 17.66
C SER A 28 -59.36 49.19 17.62
N THR A 29 -60.02 48.92 16.48
CA THR A 29 -61.42 48.40 16.54
C THR A 29 -61.86 47.34 15.52
N VAL A 30 -60.99 46.81 14.65
CA VAL A 30 -61.42 45.78 13.65
C VAL A 30 -60.91 44.36 13.98
N ALA A 31 -60.22 44.17 15.10
CA ALA A 31 -59.65 42.85 15.46
C ALA A 31 -60.67 41.85 16.07
N ASP A 32 -61.89 42.25 16.41
CA ASP A 32 -62.79 41.41 17.22
C ASP A 32 -63.87 40.63 16.46
N ALA A 33 -64.01 40.81 15.15
CA ALA A 33 -64.96 40.05 14.34
C ALA A 33 -64.40 38.71 13.79
N SER A 34 -63.11 38.44 13.99
CA SER A 34 -62.40 37.23 13.53
C SER A 34 -62.24 36.17 14.63
N SER A 35 -62.77 36.41 15.82
CA SER A 35 -62.44 35.66 17.05
C SER A 35 -63.12 34.29 17.17
N PHE A 36 -63.98 33.91 16.24
CA PHE A 36 -64.72 32.65 16.29
C PHE A 36 -64.47 31.82 15.02
N GLY A 37 -63.40 31.03 15.02
CA GLY A 37 -63.13 30.08 13.95
C GLY A 37 -64.28 29.09 13.76
N LEU A 38 -64.40 28.49 12.57
CA LEU A 38 -65.44 27.49 12.27
C LEU A 38 -65.57 26.37 13.34
N PRO A 39 -64.48 25.86 13.94
CA PRO A 39 -64.57 24.91 15.06
C PRO A 39 -65.22 25.48 16.32
N PHE A 40 -64.97 26.77 16.62
CA PHE A 40 -65.58 27.47 17.75
C PHE A 40 -67.09 27.63 17.52
N ILE A 41 -67.50 28.08 16.34
CA ILE A 41 -68.93 28.27 15.98
C ILE A 41 -69.66 26.92 16.02
N LEU A 42 -69.04 25.86 15.50
CA LEU A 42 -69.60 24.51 15.54
C LEU A 42 -69.80 24.01 16.99
N ASN A 43 -68.82 24.23 17.87
CA ASN A 43 -68.92 23.81 19.26
C ASN A 43 -70.00 24.61 20.01
N TYR A 44 -70.11 25.92 19.76
CA TYR A 44 -71.17 26.73 20.33
C TYR A 44 -72.57 26.21 19.99
N TRP A 45 -72.83 25.88 18.72
CA TRP A 45 -74.14 25.35 18.32
C TRP A 45 -74.42 23.91 18.80
N LYS A 46 -73.37 23.10 18.98
CA LYS A 46 -73.50 21.80 19.65
C LYS A 46 -73.87 21.94 21.12
N GLU A 47 -73.26 22.90 21.82
CA GLU A 47 -73.54 23.18 23.24
C GLU A 47 -74.90 23.85 23.43
N PHE A 48 -75.30 24.71 22.50
CA PHE A 48 -76.61 25.36 22.51
C PHE A 48 -77.76 24.35 22.38
N ASP A 49 -77.54 23.23 21.68
CA ASP A 49 -78.49 22.14 21.44
C ASP A 49 -79.89 22.67 21.09
N LEU A 50 -80.05 23.04 19.82
CA LEU A 50 -81.28 23.65 19.32
C LEU A 50 -82.52 22.78 19.59
N GLU A 51 -82.38 21.45 19.61
CA GLU A 51 -83.51 20.55 19.86
C GLU A 51 -83.91 20.56 21.34
N SER A 52 -82.94 20.55 22.25
CA SER A 52 -83.20 20.76 23.68
C SER A 52 -83.81 22.14 23.96
N ALA A 53 -83.29 23.18 23.31
CA ALA A 53 -83.82 24.54 23.41
C ALA A 53 -85.27 24.64 22.89
N ARG A 54 -85.60 23.97 21.78
CA ARG A 54 -86.98 23.88 21.26
C ARG A 54 -87.89 23.22 22.27
N THR A 55 -87.56 22.02 22.74
CA THR A 55 -88.42 21.31 23.72
C THR A 55 -88.67 22.10 25.01
N SER A 56 -87.66 22.83 25.51
CA SER A 56 -87.84 23.73 26.66
C SER A 56 -88.76 24.90 26.35
N LEU A 57 -88.67 25.47 25.13
CA LEU A 57 -89.54 26.56 24.70
C LEU A 57 -90.97 26.07 24.39
N ASP A 58 -91.16 24.84 23.91
CA ASP A 58 -92.48 24.21 23.74
C ASP A 58 -93.19 24.12 25.10
N GLU A 59 -92.49 23.66 26.14
CA GLU A 59 -93.02 23.58 27.50
C GLU A 59 -93.39 24.96 28.06
N GLN A 60 -92.55 25.97 27.81
CA GLN A 60 -92.83 27.35 28.21
C GLN A 60 -93.98 27.95 27.40
N GLY A 61 -94.07 27.66 26.10
CA GLY A 61 -95.15 28.08 25.21
C GLY A 61 -96.50 27.50 25.62
N LEU A 62 -96.53 26.21 26.02
CA LEU A 62 -97.71 25.56 26.58
C LEU A 62 -98.13 26.21 27.91
N LYS A 63 -97.19 26.44 28.83
CA LYS A 63 -97.47 27.14 30.10
C LYS A 63 -97.97 28.57 29.89
N ILE A 64 -97.47 29.25 28.86
CA ILE A 64 -97.95 30.58 28.47
C ILE A 64 -99.39 30.49 27.96
N ALA A 65 -99.71 29.53 27.09
CA ALA A 65 -101.07 29.33 26.61
C ALA A 65 -102.05 28.99 27.76
N GLU A 66 -101.64 28.13 28.69
CA GLU A 66 -102.40 27.79 29.90
C GLU A 66 -102.61 29.01 30.81
N ASN A 67 -101.56 29.83 31.02
CA ASN A 67 -101.65 31.06 31.81
C ASN A 67 -102.54 32.11 31.13
N GLN A 68 -102.52 32.19 29.81
CA GLN A 68 -103.40 33.04 29.03
C GLN A 68 -104.86 32.61 29.24
N GLU A 69 -105.16 31.32 29.13
CA GLU A 69 -106.48 30.76 29.39
C GLU A 69 -106.92 31.00 30.86
N ALA A 70 -106.04 30.74 31.82
CA ALA A 70 -106.28 30.92 33.25
C ALA A 70 -106.54 32.39 33.62
N SER A 71 -105.78 33.33 33.03
CA SER A 71 -105.99 34.78 33.19
C SER A 71 -107.34 35.22 32.65
N THR A 72 -107.75 34.72 31.47
CA THR A 72 -109.09 35.01 30.93
C THR A 72 -110.22 34.43 31.79
N LYS A 73 -110.00 33.27 32.43
CA LYS A 73 -110.95 32.64 33.34
C LYS A 73 -111.03 33.37 34.70
N ASN A 74 -109.91 33.81 35.25
CA ASN A 74 -109.86 34.57 36.51
C ASN A 74 -110.45 35.98 36.34
N ARG A 75 -110.27 36.60 35.16
CA ARG A 75 -111.00 37.82 34.76
C ARG A 75 -112.52 37.64 34.83
N ARG A 76 -113.04 36.49 34.37
CA ARG A 76 -114.49 36.16 34.48
C ARG A 76 -114.92 35.97 35.95
N LYS A 77 -114.13 35.32 36.78
CA LYS A 77 -114.41 35.15 38.22
C LYS A 77 -114.39 36.47 39.00
N LEU A 78 -113.49 37.39 38.67
CA LEU A 78 -113.45 38.72 39.30
C LEU A 78 -114.73 39.53 39.01
N ALA A 79 -115.28 39.40 37.81
CA ALA A 79 -116.57 39.98 37.45
C ALA A 79 -117.73 39.40 38.29
N GLU A 80 -117.64 38.11 38.66
CA GLU A 80 -118.61 37.44 39.53
C GLU A 80 -118.46 37.86 41.00
N SER A 81 -117.25 38.00 41.53
CA SER A 81 -117.03 38.49 42.91
C SER A 81 -117.38 39.98 43.06
N THR A 82 -117.24 40.77 41.98
CA THR A 82 -117.74 42.15 41.91
C THR A 82 -119.27 42.20 41.95
N ARG A 83 -119.95 41.20 41.38
CA ARG A 83 -121.41 41.04 41.50
C ARG A 83 -121.81 40.73 42.95
N ASP A 84 -120.95 40.09 43.74
CA ASP A 84 -121.19 39.85 45.17
C ASP A 84 -120.84 41.07 46.05
N PHE A 85 -119.84 41.88 45.68
CA PHE A 85 -119.63 43.22 46.28
C PHE A 85 -120.92 44.05 46.23
N LYS A 86 -121.72 43.90 45.16
CA LYS A 86 -123.05 44.52 44.97
C LYS A 86 -124.10 44.14 46.02
N LYS A 87 -123.90 43.07 46.81
CA LYS A 87 -124.82 42.58 47.85
C LYS A 87 -124.57 43.15 49.26
N ALA A 88 -123.47 43.89 49.48
CA ALA A 88 -123.20 44.59 50.74
C ALA A 88 -124.16 45.79 50.99
N SER A 89 -124.03 46.49 52.13
CA SER A 89 -124.96 47.54 52.56
C SER A 89 -124.69 48.92 51.92
N LYS A 90 -125.76 49.72 51.78
CA LYS A 90 -125.84 50.88 50.86
C LYS A 90 -124.90 52.06 51.16
N ASP A 91 -124.51 52.30 52.41
CA ASP A 91 -123.83 53.55 52.80
C ASP A 91 -122.29 53.48 52.66
N GLU A 92 -121.71 52.27 52.72
CA GLU A 92 -120.26 52.05 52.58
C GLU A 92 -119.85 51.67 51.15
N GLN A 93 -120.73 50.96 50.43
CA GLN A 93 -120.50 50.61 49.03
C GLN A 93 -120.39 51.84 48.13
N SER A 94 -121.16 52.88 48.39
CA SER A 94 -121.41 53.94 47.40
C SER A 94 -120.23 54.91 47.23
N LYS A 95 -119.37 55.07 48.25
CA LYS A 95 -118.25 56.04 48.21
C LYS A 95 -116.94 55.47 47.67
N LEU A 96 -116.63 54.20 47.95
CA LEU A 96 -115.36 53.59 47.56
C LEU A 96 -115.44 52.76 46.27
N PHE A 97 -116.65 52.36 45.86
CA PHE A 97 -116.84 51.45 44.73
C PHE A 97 -116.42 52.05 43.39
N VAL A 98 -116.77 53.30 43.10
CA VAL A 98 -116.62 53.85 41.73
C VAL A 98 -115.14 54.06 41.37
N ALA A 99 -114.34 54.59 42.29
CA ALA A 99 -112.91 54.81 42.07
C ALA A 99 -112.12 53.49 42.10
N LEU A 100 -112.46 52.59 43.01
CA LEU A 100 -111.81 51.29 43.16
C LEU A 100 -112.10 50.38 41.95
N LEU A 101 -113.35 50.33 41.48
CA LEU A 101 -113.74 49.57 40.28
C LEU A 101 -112.97 50.04 39.04
N LYS A 102 -112.77 51.35 38.89
CA LYS A 102 -112.07 51.93 37.74
C LYS A 102 -110.56 51.68 37.78
N ALA A 103 -109.94 51.78 38.95
CA ALA A 103 -108.53 51.47 39.14
C ALA A 103 -108.22 49.97 39.02
N TYR A 104 -109.08 49.08 39.54
CA TYR A 104 -108.98 47.63 39.32
C TYR A 104 -109.14 47.28 37.83
N GLN A 105 -110.05 47.95 37.12
CA GLN A 105 -110.25 47.70 35.69
C GLN A 105 -109.02 48.13 34.87
N GLU A 106 -108.48 49.32 35.13
CA GLU A 106 -107.34 49.87 34.39
C GLU A 106 -106.05 49.09 34.66
N GLU A 107 -105.77 48.71 35.90
CA GLU A 107 -104.57 47.93 36.24
C GLU A 107 -104.67 46.49 35.71
N VAL A 108 -105.84 45.84 35.78
CA VAL A 108 -106.05 44.50 35.22
C VAL A 108 -105.96 44.50 33.69
N ASP A 109 -106.48 45.54 33.02
CA ASP A 109 -106.37 45.65 31.57
C ASP A 109 -104.95 45.99 31.11
N ASN A 110 -104.21 46.81 31.86
CA ASN A 110 -102.80 47.09 31.59
C ASN A 110 -101.93 45.84 31.82
N LEU A 111 -102.16 45.09 32.90
CA LEU A 111 -101.49 43.81 33.15
C LEU A 111 -101.81 42.78 32.07
N THR A 112 -103.06 42.72 31.58
CA THR A 112 -103.45 41.78 30.53
C THR A 112 -102.86 42.17 29.17
N LYS A 113 -102.81 43.47 28.83
CA LYS A 113 -102.18 43.94 27.60
C LYS A 113 -100.67 43.67 27.62
N ARG A 114 -100.00 43.93 28.75
CA ARG A 114 -98.56 43.65 28.91
C ARG A 114 -98.26 42.15 28.84
N ALA A 115 -99.09 41.32 29.47
CA ALA A 115 -98.99 39.87 29.36
C ALA A 115 -99.15 39.40 27.91
N LYS A 116 -100.24 39.78 27.23
CA LYS A 116 -100.47 39.42 25.81
C LYS A 116 -99.35 39.88 24.88
N PHE A 117 -98.79 41.07 25.12
CA PHE A 117 -97.66 41.57 24.32
C PHE A 117 -96.40 40.72 24.55
N ALA A 118 -96.08 40.39 25.81
CA ALA A 118 -94.94 39.53 26.13
C ALA A 118 -95.12 38.10 25.60
N GLU A 119 -96.33 37.54 25.69
CA GLU A 119 -96.68 36.23 25.14
C GLU A 119 -96.58 36.21 23.61
N ALA A 120 -97.13 37.23 22.94
CA ALA A 120 -97.04 37.37 21.49
C ALA A 120 -95.60 37.56 21.01
N ALA A 121 -94.79 38.34 21.73
CA ALA A 121 -93.37 38.51 21.45
C ALA A 121 -92.57 37.20 21.65
N PHE A 122 -92.84 36.46 22.74
CA PHE A 122 -92.24 35.16 23.01
C PHE A 122 -92.60 34.15 21.91
N LEU A 123 -93.89 34.00 21.58
CA LEU A 123 -94.36 33.10 20.53
C LEU A 123 -93.78 33.46 19.16
N GLY A 124 -93.60 34.75 18.87
CA GLY A 124 -92.96 35.21 17.64
C GLY A 124 -91.48 34.83 17.54
N VAL A 125 -90.73 34.83 18.64
CA VAL A 125 -89.32 34.36 18.66
C VAL A 125 -89.28 32.82 18.63
N TYR A 126 -90.15 32.18 19.41
CA TYR A 126 -90.29 30.73 19.46
C TYR A 126 -90.57 30.13 18.09
N GLN A 127 -91.56 30.65 17.35
CA GLN A 127 -91.90 30.13 16.02
C GLN A 127 -90.70 30.20 15.07
N LYS A 128 -89.96 31.31 15.07
CA LYS A 128 -88.78 31.49 14.21
C LYS A 128 -87.65 30.53 14.58
N LEU A 129 -87.43 30.27 15.86
CA LEU A 129 -86.40 29.34 16.33
C LEU A 129 -86.81 27.87 16.13
N TYR A 130 -88.11 27.58 16.21
CA TYR A 130 -88.68 26.26 15.93
C TYR A 130 -88.59 25.90 14.45
N GLU A 131 -88.89 26.85 13.55
CA GLU A 131 -88.79 26.66 12.10
C GLU A 131 -87.33 26.66 11.59
N ALA A 132 -86.38 27.23 12.33
CA ALA A 132 -84.99 27.33 11.91
C ALA A 132 -84.30 25.94 11.89
N PRO A 133 -83.75 25.46 10.76
CA PRO A 133 -83.06 24.18 10.71
C PRO A 133 -81.80 24.17 11.57
N ASP A 134 -81.44 23.01 12.14
CA ASP A 134 -80.23 22.85 12.95
C ASP A 134 -78.96 23.11 12.09
N PRO A 135 -78.12 24.10 12.45
CA PRO A 135 -76.91 24.42 11.71
C PRO A 135 -75.74 23.44 11.97
N VAL A 136 -75.79 22.63 13.04
CA VAL A 136 -74.68 21.75 13.45
C VAL A 136 -74.22 20.79 12.34
N PRO A 137 -75.12 20.08 11.61
CA PRO A 137 -74.69 19.16 10.55
C PRO A 137 -73.97 19.86 9.40
N SER A 138 -74.45 21.04 9.00
CA SER A 138 -73.86 21.82 7.90
C SER A 138 -72.51 22.41 8.31
N LEU A 139 -72.40 22.91 9.54
CA LEU A 139 -71.15 23.41 10.10
C LEU A 139 -70.13 22.29 10.32
N ALA A 140 -70.57 21.10 10.72
CA ALA A 140 -69.70 19.93 10.87
C ALA A 140 -69.11 19.49 9.51
N SER A 141 -69.95 19.40 8.48
CA SER A 141 -69.48 19.11 7.12
C SER A 141 -68.54 20.19 6.59
N ALA A 142 -68.85 21.47 6.80
CA ALA A 142 -67.96 22.56 6.42
C ALA A 142 -66.62 22.51 7.17
N ALA A 143 -66.61 22.13 8.45
CA ALA A 143 -65.39 21.97 9.24
C ALA A 143 -64.53 20.82 8.73
N GLU A 144 -65.15 19.70 8.34
CA GLU A 144 -64.46 18.57 7.75
C GLU A 144 -63.85 18.91 6.38
N VAL A 145 -64.60 19.58 5.51
CA VAL A 145 -64.08 20.05 4.20
C VAL A 145 -62.93 21.04 4.39
N ALA A 146 -63.04 21.97 5.35
CA ALA A 146 -61.97 22.92 5.65
C ALA A 146 -60.71 22.22 6.19
N ALA A 147 -60.88 21.19 7.02
CA ALA A 147 -59.76 20.37 7.51
C ALA A 147 -59.06 19.62 6.37
N ASN A 148 -59.84 18.94 5.52
CA ASN A 148 -59.30 18.22 4.35
C ASN A 148 -58.60 19.17 3.36
N ALA A 149 -59.16 20.36 3.13
CA ALA A 149 -58.52 21.37 2.29
C ALA A 149 -57.20 21.90 2.89
N ALA A 150 -57.14 22.08 4.21
CA ALA A 150 -55.93 22.49 4.90
C ALA A 150 -54.84 21.40 4.84
N GLU A 151 -55.23 20.12 4.97
CA GLU A 151 -54.34 18.97 4.83
C GLU A 151 -53.79 18.86 3.40
N LEU A 152 -54.64 18.91 2.38
CA LEU A 152 -54.22 18.91 0.97
C LEU A 152 -53.32 20.11 0.65
N ALA A 153 -53.59 21.29 1.20
CA ALA A 153 -52.72 22.45 1.03
C ALA A 153 -51.36 22.30 1.73
N ALA A 154 -51.31 21.61 2.88
CA ALA A 154 -50.06 21.28 3.55
C ALA A 154 -49.26 20.24 2.76
N GLU A 155 -49.91 19.20 2.25
CA GLU A 155 -49.29 18.18 1.40
C GLU A 155 -48.74 18.80 0.11
N ASN A 156 -49.51 19.64 -0.58
CA ASN A 156 -49.07 20.29 -1.80
C ASN A 156 -47.83 21.19 -1.56
N ARG A 157 -47.80 21.91 -0.42
CA ARG A 157 -46.59 22.66 0.00
C ARG A 157 -45.39 21.76 0.26
N ARG A 158 -45.58 20.60 0.88
CA ARG A 158 -44.49 19.62 1.09
C ARG A 158 -43.96 19.08 -0.24
N MET A 159 -44.86 18.64 -1.13
CA MET A 159 -44.48 18.15 -2.45
C MET A 159 -43.73 19.21 -3.27
N HIS A 160 -44.13 20.48 -3.18
CA HIS A 160 -43.41 21.58 -3.81
C HIS A 160 -42.01 21.78 -3.24
N ALA A 161 -41.85 21.70 -1.92
CA ALA A 161 -40.54 21.78 -1.28
C ALA A 161 -39.62 20.62 -1.69
N GLU A 162 -40.14 19.39 -1.70
CA GLU A 162 -39.41 18.19 -2.16
C GLU A 162 -38.98 18.33 -3.64
N LEU A 163 -39.86 18.82 -4.51
CA LEU A 163 -39.52 19.07 -5.91
C LEU A 163 -38.45 20.15 -6.09
N GLU A 164 -38.43 21.17 -5.23
CA GLU A 164 -37.40 22.20 -5.26
C GLU A 164 -36.05 21.67 -4.75
N GLU A 165 -36.07 20.84 -3.71
CA GLU A 165 -34.90 20.12 -3.22
C GLU A 165 -34.32 19.21 -4.32
N PHE A 166 -35.12 18.35 -4.94
CA PHE A 166 -34.67 17.50 -6.05
C PHE A 166 -34.14 18.29 -7.26
N ARG A 167 -34.73 19.46 -7.56
CA ARG A 167 -34.20 20.35 -8.60
C ARG A 167 -32.83 20.90 -8.23
N SER A 168 -32.64 21.29 -6.97
CA SER A 168 -31.36 21.81 -6.47
C SER A 168 -30.27 20.72 -6.47
N GLU A 169 -30.60 19.51 -6.03
CA GLU A 169 -29.71 18.35 -6.06
C GLU A 169 -29.33 17.98 -7.50
N SER A 170 -30.31 17.97 -8.41
CA SER A 170 -30.06 17.71 -9.83
C SER A 170 -29.12 18.74 -10.46
N ALA A 171 -29.22 20.01 -10.06
CA ALA A 171 -28.31 21.06 -10.50
C ALA A 171 -26.90 20.86 -9.92
N HIS A 172 -26.79 20.48 -8.63
CA HIS A 172 -25.53 20.17 -7.99
C HIS A 172 -24.84 18.96 -8.64
N LEU A 173 -25.58 17.88 -8.89
CA LEU A 173 -25.08 16.68 -9.58
C LEU A 173 -24.58 17.00 -11.00
N LYS A 174 -25.27 17.86 -11.75
CA LYS A 174 -24.78 18.32 -13.06
C LYS A 174 -23.47 19.10 -12.96
N ASN A 175 -23.31 19.94 -11.94
CA ASN A 175 -22.07 20.68 -11.70
C ASN A 175 -20.91 19.74 -11.31
N GLN A 176 -21.19 18.76 -10.45
CA GLN A 176 -20.23 17.71 -10.10
C GLN A 176 -19.82 16.90 -11.32
N GLN A 177 -20.76 16.49 -12.19
CA GLN A 177 -20.45 15.79 -13.44
C GLN A 177 -19.55 16.62 -14.36
N ALA A 178 -19.76 17.94 -14.44
CA ALA A 178 -18.87 18.82 -15.21
C ALA A 178 -17.45 18.85 -14.63
N THR A 179 -17.32 18.81 -13.29
CA THR A 179 -16.02 18.75 -12.60
C THR A 179 -15.33 17.41 -12.81
N VAL A 180 -16.06 16.30 -12.68
CA VAL A 180 -15.56 14.95 -12.94
C VAL A 180 -15.01 14.85 -14.37
N ARG A 181 -15.76 15.32 -15.39
CA ARG A 181 -15.28 15.32 -16.78
C ARG A 181 -13.98 16.11 -16.97
N ARG A 182 -13.82 17.26 -16.29
CA ARG A 182 -12.57 18.04 -16.35
C ARG A 182 -11.40 17.30 -15.70
N LEU A 183 -11.66 16.61 -14.58
CA LEU A 183 -10.65 15.82 -13.90
C LEU A 183 -10.24 14.58 -14.72
N GLU A 184 -11.21 13.89 -15.32
CA GLU A 184 -10.97 12.77 -16.23
C GLU A 184 -10.14 13.21 -17.44
N GLU A 185 -10.48 14.34 -18.06
CA GLU A 185 -9.71 14.89 -19.19
C GLU A 185 -8.27 15.27 -18.77
N ARG A 186 -8.10 15.89 -17.60
CA ARG A 186 -6.76 16.20 -17.07
C ARG A 186 -5.96 14.93 -16.78
N ASN A 187 -6.59 13.90 -16.24
CA ASN A 187 -5.93 12.64 -15.95
C ASN A 187 -5.49 11.95 -17.24
N ARG A 188 -6.38 11.90 -18.25
CA ARG A 188 -6.07 11.40 -19.59
C ARG A 188 -4.90 12.17 -20.24
N GLN A 189 -4.84 13.49 -20.09
CA GLN A 189 -3.73 14.29 -20.61
C GLN A 189 -2.40 13.97 -19.90
N LEU A 190 -2.42 13.79 -18.58
CA LEU A 190 -1.23 13.39 -17.82
C LEU A 190 -0.78 11.97 -18.20
N GLU A 191 -1.71 11.03 -18.36
CA GLU A 191 -1.42 9.68 -18.84
C GLU A 191 -0.76 9.71 -20.23
N GLN A 192 -1.29 10.50 -21.17
CA GLN A 192 -0.71 10.66 -22.50
C GLN A 192 0.70 11.27 -22.45
N GLN A 193 0.91 12.32 -21.64
CA GLN A 193 2.23 12.91 -21.46
C GLN A 193 3.24 11.92 -20.86
N MET A 194 2.81 11.11 -19.90
CA MET A 194 3.66 10.06 -19.33
C MET A 194 3.97 8.96 -20.34
N GLU A 195 2.99 8.55 -21.15
CA GLU A 195 3.19 7.57 -22.21
C GLU A 195 4.16 8.08 -23.29
N GLU A 196 4.06 9.35 -23.68
CA GLU A 196 4.98 10.00 -24.61
C GLU A 196 6.40 10.07 -24.04
N LYS A 197 6.56 10.51 -22.78
CA LYS A 197 7.87 10.51 -22.11
C LYS A 197 8.48 9.12 -22.00
N VAL A 198 7.67 8.10 -21.71
CA VAL A 198 8.14 6.71 -21.68
C VAL A 198 8.55 6.25 -23.07
N LYS A 199 7.78 6.56 -24.12
CA LYS A 199 8.13 6.25 -25.51
C LYS A 199 9.44 6.93 -25.91
N GLU A 200 9.63 8.20 -25.57
CA GLU A 200 10.86 8.95 -25.85
C GLU A 200 12.06 8.35 -25.11
N MET A 201 11.93 8.04 -23.82
CA MET A 201 12.98 7.39 -23.03
C MET A 201 13.34 6.00 -23.58
N VAL A 202 12.35 5.22 -24.00
CA VAL A 202 12.59 3.89 -24.61
C VAL A 202 13.29 4.04 -25.95
N ALA A 203 12.87 4.98 -26.80
CA ALA A 203 13.52 5.25 -28.08
C ALA A 203 14.98 5.71 -27.88
N MET A 204 15.23 6.61 -26.92
CA MET A 204 16.58 7.06 -26.59
C MET A 204 17.45 5.89 -26.09
N LYS A 205 16.93 5.05 -25.20
CA LYS A 205 17.66 3.85 -24.73
C LYS A 205 17.93 2.86 -25.85
N GLN A 206 16.97 2.64 -26.74
CA GLN A 206 17.16 1.79 -27.92
C GLN A 206 18.26 2.34 -28.83
N HIS A 207 18.29 3.66 -29.06
CA HIS A 207 19.34 4.31 -29.84
C HIS A 207 20.71 4.15 -29.18
N VAL A 208 20.83 4.43 -27.87
CA VAL A 208 22.08 4.29 -27.13
C VAL A 208 22.59 2.84 -27.15
N LEU A 209 21.70 1.85 -26.94
CA LEU A 209 22.07 0.43 -27.01
C LEU A 209 22.49 0.02 -28.42
N ALA A 210 21.82 0.52 -29.45
CA ALA A 210 22.20 0.26 -30.84
C ALA A 210 23.58 0.87 -31.15
N GLU A 211 23.84 2.10 -30.69
CA GLU A 211 25.12 2.78 -30.86
C GLU A 211 26.25 2.07 -30.09
N GLU A 212 26.02 1.63 -28.86
CA GLU A 212 26.98 0.85 -28.08
C GLU A 212 27.27 -0.51 -28.73
N SER A 213 26.22 -1.21 -29.21
CA SER A 213 26.37 -2.46 -29.94
C SER A 213 27.17 -2.27 -31.24
N GLN A 214 26.90 -1.19 -31.98
CA GLN A 214 27.66 -0.85 -33.19
C GLN A 214 29.12 -0.55 -32.87
N ARG A 215 29.42 0.29 -31.86
CA ARG A 215 30.79 0.59 -31.43
C ARG A 215 31.52 -0.68 -30.99
N SER A 216 30.85 -1.56 -30.26
CA SER A 216 31.41 -2.87 -29.87
C SER A 216 31.75 -3.72 -31.10
N MET A 217 30.85 -3.81 -32.09
CA MET A 217 31.15 -4.50 -33.35
C MET A 217 32.31 -3.88 -34.12
N GLU A 218 32.40 -2.55 -34.17
CA GLU A 218 33.50 -1.83 -34.84
C GLU A 218 34.85 -2.09 -34.16
N THR A 219 34.90 -2.09 -32.82
CA THR A 219 36.13 -2.41 -32.08
C THR A 219 36.55 -3.86 -32.28
N LEU A 220 35.60 -4.81 -32.26
CA LEU A 220 35.87 -6.22 -32.55
C LEU A 220 36.39 -6.42 -33.98
N LYS A 221 35.79 -5.73 -34.95
CA LYS A 221 36.20 -5.79 -36.35
C LYS A 221 37.61 -5.20 -36.54
N SER A 222 37.90 -4.04 -35.96
CA SER A 222 39.24 -3.45 -36.01
C SER A 222 40.29 -4.36 -35.37
N ARG A 223 39.95 -5.04 -34.27
CA ARG A 223 40.82 -6.05 -33.65
C ARG A 223 41.01 -7.26 -34.55
N GLU A 224 39.96 -7.74 -35.22
CA GLU A 224 40.05 -8.83 -36.18
C GLU A 224 40.98 -8.46 -37.34
N ASP A 225 40.82 -7.29 -37.93
CA ASP A 225 41.67 -6.79 -39.01
C ASP A 225 43.14 -6.72 -38.58
N ALA A 226 43.41 -6.18 -37.39
CA ALA A 226 44.78 -6.12 -36.84
C ALA A 226 45.38 -7.52 -36.61
N LEU A 227 44.58 -8.48 -36.12
CA LEU A 227 45.03 -9.87 -35.96
C LEU A 227 45.26 -10.56 -37.31
N GLN A 228 44.44 -10.26 -38.33
CA GLN A 228 44.64 -10.76 -39.68
C GLN A 228 45.95 -10.21 -40.29
N ASP A 229 46.26 -8.94 -40.06
CA ASP A 229 47.52 -8.34 -40.53
C ASP A 229 48.73 -8.91 -39.78
N GLN A 230 48.65 -9.13 -38.46
CA GLN A 230 49.69 -9.83 -37.71
C GLN A 230 49.90 -11.26 -38.22
N LEU A 231 48.82 -11.97 -38.53
CA LEU A 231 48.90 -13.32 -39.09
C LEU A 231 49.53 -13.30 -40.49
N ARG A 232 49.20 -12.30 -41.32
CA ARG A 232 49.82 -12.12 -42.64
C ARG A 232 51.33 -11.86 -42.49
N ALA A 233 51.72 -10.93 -41.62
CA ALA A 233 53.12 -10.63 -41.34
C ALA A 233 53.89 -11.85 -40.82
N ALA A 234 53.30 -12.60 -39.88
CA ALA A 234 53.92 -13.83 -39.37
C ALA A 234 54.06 -14.92 -40.44
N ARG A 235 53.11 -15.03 -41.37
CA ARG A 235 53.22 -15.95 -42.51
C ARG A 235 54.32 -15.52 -43.48
N GLU A 236 54.44 -14.22 -43.76
CA GLU A 236 55.51 -13.68 -44.60
C GLU A 236 56.89 -13.88 -43.97
N THR A 237 57.04 -13.68 -42.66
CA THR A 237 58.32 -13.94 -41.97
C THR A 237 58.67 -15.43 -41.99
N VAL A 238 57.71 -16.33 -41.77
CA VAL A 238 57.94 -17.78 -41.91
C VAL A 238 58.34 -18.13 -43.34
N SER A 239 57.67 -17.59 -44.35
CA SER A 239 58.03 -17.81 -45.76
C SER A 239 59.43 -17.28 -46.09
N ASN A 240 59.81 -16.11 -45.57
CA ASN A 240 61.16 -15.57 -45.73
C ASN A 240 62.21 -16.44 -45.02
N MET A 241 61.92 -16.93 -43.81
CA MET A 241 62.80 -17.86 -43.09
C MET A 241 62.96 -19.19 -43.83
N GLN A 242 61.88 -19.72 -44.42
CA GLN A 242 61.93 -20.91 -45.27
C GLN A 242 62.82 -20.68 -46.48
N ARG A 243 62.64 -19.57 -47.21
CA ARG A 243 63.49 -19.23 -48.36
C ARG A 243 64.97 -19.06 -47.96
N LEU A 244 65.25 -18.38 -46.84
CA LEU A 244 66.62 -18.23 -46.34
C LEU A 244 67.21 -19.59 -45.94
N HIS A 245 66.41 -20.47 -45.33
CA HIS A 245 66.84 -21.81 -44.99
C HIS A 245 67.15 -22.64 -46.25
N GLU A 246 66.30 -22.59 -47.28
CA GLU A 246 66.54 -23.25 -48.56
C GLU A 246 67.81 -22.73 -49.26
N MET A 247 68.05 -21.41 -49.22
CA MET A 247 69.28 -20.80 -49.75
C MET A 247 70.52 -21.26 -48.97
N SER A 248 70.48 -21.23 -47.63
CA SER A 248 71.58 -21.68 -46.78
C SER A 248 71.85 -23.18 -46.96
N GLN A 249 70.80 -23.99 -47.06
CA GLN A 249 70.92 -25.42 -47.33
C GLN A 249 71.55 -25.68 -48.70
N SER A 250 71.16 -24.93 -49.73
CA SER A 250 71.76 -25.02 -51.08
C SER A 250 73.25 -24.65 -51.06
N GLN A 251 73.64 -23.58 -50.36
CA GLN A 251 75.04 -23.19 -50.19
C GLN A 251 75.86 -24.27 -49.44
N LEU A 252 75.29 -24.90 -48.41
CA LEU A 252 75.93 -26.00 -47.71
C LEU A 252 76.14 -27.21 -48.63
N PHE A 253 75.16 -27.53 -49.48
CA PHE A 253 75.33 -28.58 -50.48
C PHE A 253 76.40 -28.25 -51.51
N GLU A 254 76.48 -27.00 -51.96
CA GLU A 254 77.50 -26.54 -52.91
C GLU A 254 78.91 -26.56 -52.31
N LEU A 255 79.09 -26.05 -51.09
CA LEU A 255 80.37 -26.15 -50.35
C LEU A 255 80.78 -27.60 -50.09
N LYS A 256 79.80 -28.46 -49.76
CA LYS A 256 80.06 -29.89 -49.60
C LYS A 256 80.50 -30.53 -50.92
N ALA A 257 79.84 -30.21 -52.04
CA ALA A 257 80.21 -30.68 -53.35
C ALA A 257 81.62 -30.21 -53.75
N GLN A 258 81.94 -28.93 -53.56
CA GLN A 258 83.28 -28.37 -53.80
C GLN A 258 84.34 -29.04 -52.90
N SER A 259 84.05 -29.24 -51.62
CA SER A 259 84.97 -29.94 -50.71
C SER A 259 85.17 -31.40 -51.11
N GLU A 260 84.14 -32.08 -51.60
CA GLU A 260 84.24 -33.45 -52.10
C GLU A 260 85.04 -33.50 -53.41
N GLU A 261 84.87 -32.53 -54.30
CA GLU A 261 85.64 -32.35 -55.53
C GLU A 261 87.12 -32.07 -55.21
N ASP A 262 87.42 -31.09 -54.35
CA ASP A 262 88.79 -30.79 -53.89
C ASP A 262 89.44 -32.00 -53.23
N ARG A 263 88.70 -32.76 -52.43
CA ARG A 263 89.18 -34.00 -51.82
C ARG A 263 89.48 -35.05 -52.89
N ALA A 264 88.64 -35.18 -53.91
CA ALA A 264 88.86 -36.11 -55.02
C ALA A 264 90.08 -35.69 -55.87
N LEU A 265 90.24 -34.40 -56.16
CA LEU A 265 91.39 -33.85 -56.87
C LEU A 265 92.69 -34.08 -56.09
N LYS A 266 92.73 -33.70 -54.80
CA LYS A 266 93.90 -33.95 -53.93
C LYS A 266 94.21 -35.43 -53.79
N GLN A 267 93.20 -36.29 -53.72
CA GLN A 267 93.41 -37.74 -53.71
C GLN A 267 94.01 -38.21 -55.06
N GLY A 268 93.55 -37.67 -56.18
CA GLY A 268 94.13 -37.93 -57.50
C GLY A 268 95.58 -37.47 -57.62
N GLU A 269 95.90 -36.27 -57.14
CA GLU A 269 97.27 -35.75 -57.05
C GLU A 269 98.15 -36.62 -56.15
N MET A 270 97.66 -37.03 -54.98
CA MET A 270 98.38 -37.91 -54.07
C MET A 270 98.64 -39.28 -54.68
N ASN A 271 97.68 -39.84 -55.43
CA ASN A 271 97.90 -41.07 -56.18
C ASN A 271 98.98 -40.88 -57.25
N LEU A 272 98.96 -39.77 -58.00
CA LEU A 272 99.99 -39.47 -59.01
C LEU A 272 101.38 -39.29 -58.39
N LEU A 273 101.47 -38.57 -57.27
CA LEU A 273 102.71 -38.41 -56.52
C LEU A 273 103.19 -39.75 -55.95
N THR A 274 102.28 -40.60 -55.48
CA THR A 274 102.60 -41.95 -55.02
C THR A 274 103.17 -42.78 -56.18
N ASP A 275 102.53 -42.76 -57.35
CA ASP A 275 103.05 -43.43 -58.55
C ASP A 275 104.43 -42.88 -58.97
N GLU A 276 104.65 -41.57 -58.85
CA GLU A 276 105.94 -40.95 -59.18
C GLU A 276 107.03 -41.31 -58.16
N VAL A 277 106.68 -41.37 -56.87
CA VAL A 277 107.54 -41.89 -55.81
C VAL A 277 107.85 -43.37 -56.06
N GLU A 278 106.87 -44.20 -56.39
CA GLU A 278 107.08 -45.61 -56.72
C GLU A 278 107.97 -45.78 -57.95
N ARG A 279 107.77 -44.98 -59.00
CA ARG A 279 108.67 -44.96 -60.17
C ARG A 279 110.08 -44.49 -59.80
N ALA A 280 110.21 -43.45 -58.98
CA ALA A 280 111.50 -42.95 -58.53
C ALA A 280 112.21 -43.97 -57.63
N GLN A 281 111.49 -44.65 -56.74
CA GLN A 281 111.97 -45.76 -55.92
C GLN A 281 112.39 -46.94 -56.79
N ALA A 282 111.62 -47.31 -57.81
CA ALA A 282 111.99 -48.34 -58.77
C ALA A 282 113.26 -47.99 -59.54
N ARG A 283 113.42 -46.72 -59.96
CA ARG A 283 114.66 -46.19 -60.56
C ARG A 283 115.82 -46.21 -59.57
N LEU A 284 115.60 -45.81 -58.31
CA LEU A 284 116.61 -45.87 -57.25
C LEU A 284 117.07 -47.29 -57.01
N LEU A 285 116.15 -48.26 -56.89
CA LEU A 285 116.46 -49.68 -56.77
C LEU A 285 117.19 -50.23 -58.00
N ALA A 286 116.89 -49.73 -59.21
CA ALA A 286 117.63 -50.07 -60.42
C ALA A 286 119.04 -49.50 -60.38
N LEU A 287 119.20 -48.22 -60.05
CA LEU A 287 120.49 -47.55 -59.87
C LEU A 287 121.29 -48.12 -58.71
N GLU A 288 120.66 -48.61 -57.65
CA GLU A 288 121.31 -49.31 -56.54
C GLU A 288 121.82 -50.67 -56.98
N ARG A 289 121.05 -51.43 -57.77
CA ARG A 289 121.53 -52.66 -58.41
C ARG A 289 122.65 -52.38 -59.40
N GLU A 290 122.55 -51.32 -60.20
CA GLU A 290 123.62 -50.88 -61.09
C GLU A 290 124.83 -50.37 -60.31
N LYS A 291 124.65 -49.69 -59.17
CA LYS A 291 125.71 -49.27 -58.25
C LYS A 291 126.31 -50.46 -57.54
N GLU A 292 125.56 -51.51 -57.22
CA GLU A 292 126.06 -52.78 -56.69
C GLU A 292 126.83 -53.54 -57.78
N ALA A 293 126.35 -53.53 -59.02
CA ALA A 293 127.05 -54.08 -60.17
C ALA A 293 128.32 -53.28 -60.50
N LEU A 294 128.26 -51.95 -60.43
CA LEU A 294 129.38 -51.03 -60.59
C LEU A 294 130.30 -51.09 -59.37
N LYS A 295 129.81 -51.32 -58.14
CA LYS A 295 130.63 -51.61 -56.95
C LYS A 295 131.31 -52.96 -57.08
N ALA A 296 130.66 -53.95 -57.69
CA ALA A 296 131.29 -55.22 -58.04
C ALA A 296 132.38 -55.00 -59.12
N GLN A 297 132.14 -54.10 -60.08
CA GLN A 297 133.16 -53.63 -61.06
C GLN A 297 134.23 -52.72 -60.42
N LEU A 298 133.92 -52.01 -59.33
CA LEU A 298 134.82 -51.13 -58.57
C LEU A 298 135.62 -51.92 -57.53
N HIS A 299 135.13 -53.08 -57.10
CA HIS A 299 135.93 -54.03 -56.30
C HIS A 299 137.08 -54.63 -57.14
N THR A 300 136.95 -54.59 -58.47
CA THR A 300 138.04 -54.85 -59.44
C THR A 300 138.83 -53.60 -59.87
N ALA A 301 138.48 -52.40 -59.39
CA ALA A 301 139.19 -51.16 -59.69
C ALA A 301 139.11 -50.18 -58.50
N GLN A 302 139.99 -50.39 -57.52
CA GLN A 302 140.38 -49.37 -56.54
C GLN A 302 141.46 -48.44 -57.14
N PRO A 303 141.83 -47.30 -56.51
CA PRO A 303 141.06 -46.28 -55.77
C PRO A 303 141.54 -44.83 -56.07
N ASN A 304 140.81 -43.80 -55.61
CA ASN A 304 141.29 -42.51 -55.04
C ASN A 304 140.11 -41.50 -54.95
N GLU A 305 139.69 -41.04 -53.77
CA GLU A 305 140.21 -39.86 -53.01
C GLU A 305 140.01 -38.53 -53.76
N ALA A 306 139.58 -37.39 -53.20
CA ALA A 306 139.27 -36.89 -51.85
C ALA A 306 138.58 -35.49 -52.06
N ALA A 307 137.59 -35.06 -51.27
CA ALA A 307 137.71 -34.14 -50.11
C ALA A 307 137.29 -32.66 -50.36
N ALA A 308 136.95 -32.03 -49.21
CA ALA A 308 136.86 -30.61 -48.84
C ALA A 308 135.46 -29.94 -48.94
N ASN A 309 134.77 -29.56 -47.84
CA ASN A 309 135.04 -28.65 -46.69
C ASN A 309 134.68 -27.17 -46.92
N GLY A 310 134.07 -26.56 -45.88
CA GLY A 310 133.93 -25.11 -45.66
C GLY A 310 132.46 -24.71 -45.46
N ASP A 311 131.91 -24.62 -44.25
CA ASP A 311 132.16 -23.66 -43.15
C ASP A 311 131.66 -22.22 -43.45
N SER A 312 131.16 -21.56 -42.41
CA SER A 312 130.93 -20.11 -42.21
C SER A 312 129.49 -19.64 -41.92
N THR A 313 129.25 -19.49 -40.61
CA THR A 313 128.82 -18.24 -39.95
C THR A 313 127.50 -17.56 -40.34
N ASP A 314 126.49 -17.85 -39.52
CA ASP A 314 125.90 -16.92 -38.56
C ASP A 314 125.92 -15.40 -38.91
N SER A 315 124.79 -14.88 -39.41
CA SER A 315 124.46 -13.44 -39.32
C SER A 315 122.95 -13.12 -39.50
N SER A 316 122.03 -14.09 -39.35
CA SER A 316 120.60 -13.86 -39.60
C SER A 316 119.76 -13.55 -38.36
N GLY A 317 120.35 -13.57 -37.16
CA GLY A 317 119.63 -13.32 -35.90
C GLY A 317 119.23 -11.85 -35.68
N ALA A 318 120.03 -10.88 -36.11
CA ALA A 318 119.80 -9.47 -35.81
C ALA A 318 118.59 -8.87 -36.55
N VAL A 319 118.33 -9.30 -37.79
CA VAL A 319 117.20 -8.79 -38.61
C VAL A 319 115.84 -9.34 -38.12
N GLY A 320 115.83 -10.56 -37.56
CA GLY A 320 114.62 -11.17 -37.00
C GLY A 320 114.14 -10.50 -35.70
N TRP A 321 115.06 -10.08 -34.83
CA TRP A 321 114.72 -9.39 -33.59
C TRP A 321 114.21 -7.96 -33.85
N GLU A 322 114.79 -7.22 -34.79
CA GLU A 322 114.29 -5.90 -35.16
C GLU A 322 112.88 -5.96 -35.80
N ALA A 323 112.62 -6.96 -36.64
CA ALA A 323 111.30 -7.19 -37.22
C ALA A 323 110.27 -7.62 -36.16
N ALA A 324 110.66 -8.50 -35.22
CA ALA A 324 109.80 -8.93 -34.12
C ALA A 324 109.53 -7.79 -33.11
N VAL A 325 110.49 -6.90 -32.86
CA VAL A 325 110.32 -5.72 -32.03
C VAL A 325 109.38 -4.73 -32.69
N ARG A 326 109.54 -4.41 -33.98
CA ARG A 326 108.61 -3.55 -34.72
C ARG A 326 107.19 -4.12 -34.78
N ALA A 327 107.04 -5.44 -34.93
CA ALA A 327 105.72 -6.08 -34.89
C ALA A 327 105.07 -5.96 -33.50
N LYS A 328 105.84 -6.12 -32.41
CA LYS A 328 105.35 -5.93 -31.04
C LYS A 328 105.03 -4.46 -30.76
N GLU A 329 105.83 -3.51 -31.23
CA GLU A 329 105.57 -2.07 -31.12
C GLU A 329 104.30 -1.65 -31.87
N ALA A 330 104.05 -2.22 -33.05
CA ALA A 330 102.82 -1.99 -33.81
C ALA A 330 101.57 -2.54 -33.09
N VAL A 331 101.67 -3.73 -32.48
CA VAL A 331 100.59 -4.29 -31.65
C VAL A 331 100.36 -3.46 -30.39
N ILE A 332 101.41 -3.00 -29.72
CA ILE A 332 101.30 -2.10 -28.56
C ILE A 332 100.63 -0.77 -28.97
N ALA A 333 100.97 -0.22 -30.13
CA ALA A 333 100.32 0.99 -30.66
C ALA A 333 98.82 0.75 -30.96
N SER A 334 98.47 -0.39 -31.56
CA SER A 334 97.08 -0.78 -31.81
C SER A 334 96.30 -0.95 -30.50
N LEU A 335 96.87 -1.64 -29.51
CA LEU A 335 96.25 -1.83 -28.20
C LEU A 335 96.11 -0.52 -27.42
N HIS A 336 97.07 0.41 -27.52
CA HIS A 336 96.94 1.74 -26.93
C HIS A 336 95.84 2.57 -27.63
N GLN A 337 95.70 2.45 -28.95
CA GLN A 337 94.63 3.12 -29.69
C GLN A 337 93.26 2.54 -29.34
N GLU A 338 93.15 1.22 -29.21
CA GLU A 338 91.93 0.54 -28.74
C GLU A 338 91.59 0.89 -27.28
N LEU A 339 92.58 0.92 -26.39
CA LEU A 339 92.40 1.36 -25.01
C LEU A 339 91.93 2.81 -24.94
N HIS A 340 92.56 3.72 -25.70
CA HIS A 340 92.15 5.11 -25.75
C HIS A 340 90.74 5.27 -26.36
N ALA A 341 90.39 4.46 -27.37
CA ALA A 341 89.04 4.46 -27.94
C ALA A 341 87.98 3.94 -26.94
N LEU A 342 88.29 2.89 -26.17
CA LEU A 342 87.43 2.36 -25.12
C LEU A 342 87.32 3.32 -23.92
N GLU A 343 88.39 3.99 -23.54
CA GLU A 343 88.40 5.03 -22.51
C GLU A 343 87.57 6.24 -22.94
N ALA A 344 87.68 6.68 -24.20
CA ALA A 344 86.88 7.76 -24.76
C ALA A 344 85.39 7.38 -24.85
N ALA A 345 85.06 6.17 -25.30
CA ALA A 345 83.69 5.66 -25.35
C ALA A 345 83.09 5.54 -23.93
N GLY A 346 83.85 5.01 -22.97
CA GLY A 346 83.43 4.93 -21.58
C GLY A 346 83.34 6.29 -20.89
N ALA A 347 84.11 7.30 -21.32
CA ALA A 347 83.96 8.66 -20.84
C ALA A 347 82.70 9.33 -21.40
N ALA A 348 82.38 9.09 -22.68
CA ALA A 348 81.17 9.58 -23.33
C ALA A 348 79.90 9.00 -22.68
N GLU A 349 79.84 7.68 -22.47
CA GLU A 349 78.70 7.03 -21.81
C GLU A 349 78.49 7.53 -20.37
N ARG A 350 79.58 7.76 -19.61
CA ARG A 350 79.48 8.33 -18.27
C ARG A 350 78.99 9.77 -18.27
N GLU A 351 79.35 10.57 -19.26
CA GLU A 351 78.84 11.94 -19.37
C GLU A 351 77.38 11.94 -19.81
N GLU A 352 76.96 11.05 -20.73
CA GLU A 352 75.56 10.84 -21.09
C GLU A 352 74.73 10.46 -19.87
N GLN A 353 75.12 9.43 -19.12
CA GLN A 353 74.47 9.02 -17.86
C GLN A 353 74.45 10.16 -16.82
N ARG A 354 75.51 10.98 -16.76
CA ARG A 354 75.56 12.15 -15.87
C ARG A 354 74.56 13.22 -16.31
N THR A 355 74.38 13.45 -17.61
CA THR A 355 73.38 14.39 -18.13
C THR A 355 71.97 13.88 -17.90
N GLU A 356 71.70 12.60 -18.11
CA GLU A 356 70.41 11.97 -17.80
C GLU A 356 70.10 12.05 -16.31
N MET A 357 71.06 11.75 -15.44
CA MET A 357 70.88 11.87 -13.99
C MET A 357 70.60 13.32 -13.57
N LYS A 358 71.27 14.31 -14.19
CA LYS A 358 70.97 15.73 -13.96
C LYS A 358 69.56 16.10 -14.43
N GLN A 359 69.14 15.61 -15.60
CA GLN A 359 67.80 15.85 -16.14
C GLN A 359 66.70 15.22 -15.28
N LEU A 360 66.87 13.97 -14.86
CA LEU A 360 65.94 13.28 -13.95
C LEU A 360 65.87 13.96 -12.59
N LYS A 361 67.01 14.42 -12.04
CA LYS A 361 67.02 15.20 -10.79
C LYS A 361 66.29 16.54 -10.93
N ALA A 362 66.47 17.24 -12.05
CA ALA A 362 65.76 18.48 -12.33
C ALA A 362 64.24 18.25 -12.47
N GLN A 363 63.83 17.18 -13.17
CA GLN A 363 62.42 16.78 -13.27
C GLN A 363 61.83 16.40 -11.90
N LEU A 364 62.58 15.67 -11.07
CA LEU A 364 62.14 15.33 -9.72
C LEU A 364 61.94 16.59 -8.88
N GLN A 365 62.89 17.53 -8.90
CA GLN A 365 62.80 18.79 -8.18
C GLN A 365 61.60 19.64 -8.67
N ASP A 366 61.38 19.73 -9.98
CA ASP A 366 60.21 20.41 -10.55
C ASP A 366 58.89 19.75 -10.10
N LYS A 367 58.83 18.41 -10.11
CA LYS A 367 57.67 17.67 -9.60
C LYS A 367 57.46 17.88 -8.11
N GLU A 368 58.51 17.90 -7.30
CA GLU A 368 58.43 18.19 -5.87
C GLU A 368 57.92 19.61 -5.60
N LEU A 369 58.40 20.60 -6.36
CA LEU A 369 57.91 21.99 -6.29
C LEU A 369 56.44 22.08 -6.72
N SER A 370 56.05 21.39 -7.81
CA SER A 370 54.65 21.35 -8.26
C SER A 370 53.73 20.67 -7.22
N LEU A 371 54.19 19.59 -6.58
CA LEU A 371 53.46 18.91 -5.51
C LEU A 371 53.37 19.78 -4.26
N ALA A 372 54.43 20.52 -3.91
CA ALA A 372 54.40 21.47 -2.80
C ALA A 372 53.43 22.62 -3.08
N ALA A 373 53.40 23.15 -4.31
CA ALA A 373 52.45 24.17 -4.75
C ALA A 373 51.00 23.66 -4.70
N VAL A 374 50.71 22.47 -5.24
CA VAL A 374 49.38 21.85 -5.17
C VAL A 374 48.96 21.55 -3.73
N ARG A 375 49.89 21.12 -2.86
CA ARG A 375 49.60 20.93 -1.43
C ARG A 375 49.32 22.24 -0.71
N ALA A 376 50.05 23.31 -1.02
CA ALA A 376 49.79 24.63 -0.47
C ALA A 376 48.43 25.15 -0.95
N GLU A 377 48.11 24.98 -2.23
CA GLU A 377 46.81 25.31 -2.79
C GLU A 377 45.69 24.51 -2.10
N LEU A 378 45.88 23.20 -1.92
CA LEU A 378 44.95 22.33 -1.20
C LEU A 378 44.78 22.73 0.27
N ALA A 379 45.83 23.24 0.91
CA ALA A 379 45.77 23.75 2.29
C ALA A 379 45.04 25.10 2.38
N THR A 380 45.09 25.94 1.33
CA THR A 380 44.30 27.17 1.24
C THR A 380 42.85 26.94 0.84
N ARG A 381 42.51 25.76 0.31
CA ARG A 381 41.12 25.41 -0.03
C ARG A 381 40.29 25.27 1.24
N PRO A 382 39.04 25.74 1.22
CA PRO A 382 38.12 25.55 2.34
C PRO A 382 38.04 24.07 2.69
N THR A 383 38.19 23.77 3.98
CA THR A 383 38.03 22.40 4.48
C THR A 383 36.63 21.87 4.14
N GLN A 384 36.49 20.55 3.97
CA GLN A 384 35.21 19.90 3.64
C GLN A 384 34.05 20.39 4.52
N LYS A 385 34.32 20.62 5.81
CA LYS A 385 33.37 21.19 6.75
C LYS A 385 32.98 22.63 6.40
N GLN A 386 33.93 23.50 6.04
CA GLN A 386 33.65 24.87 5.58
C GLN A 386 32.87 24.88 4.26
N TRP A 387 33.15 23.94 3.34
CA TRP A 387 32.38 23.80 2.10
C TRP A 387 30.97 23.28 2.36
N GLU A 388 30.79 22.31 3.26
CA GLU A 388 29.48 21.82 3.69
C GLU A 388 28.68 22.89 4.42
N ASP A 389 29.32 23.70 5.26
CA ASP A 389 28.70 24.80 5.97
C ASP A 389 28.32 25.93 5.00
N LEU A 390 29.18 26.28 4.03
CA LEU A 390 28.81 27.19 2.94
C LEU A 390 27.70 26.61 2.06
N ARG A 391 27.73 25.31 1.73
CA ARG A 391 26.69 24.63 0.94
C ARG A 391 25.38 24.61 1.70
N LYS A 392 25.39 24.39 3.02
CA LYS A 392 24.20 24.50 3.88
C LYS A 392 23.71 25.93 3.92
N GLN A 393 24.59 26.92 4.12
CA GLN A 393 24.23 28.34 4.09
C GLN A 393 23.66 28.75 2.73
N VAL A 394 24.24 28.31 1.62
CA VAL A 394 23.76 28.54 0.25
C VAL A 394 22.45 27.81 0.00
N LYS A 395 22.29 26.57 0.46
CA LYS A 395 21.05 25.80 0.31
C LYS A 395 19.91 26.39 1.14
N ILE A 396 20.23 26.91 2.33
CA ILE A 396 19.31 27.70 3.16
C ILE A 396 19.00 29.02 2.45
N LEU A 397 19.99 29.76 1.95
CA LEU A 397 19.78 31.01 1.20
C LEU A 397 19.04 30.79 -0.12
N GLN A 398 19.18 29.63 -0.77
CA GLN A 398 18.50 29.28 -2.01
C GLN A 398 17.06 28.84 -1.75
N ALA A 399 16.82 28.05 -0.68
CA ALA A 399 15.48 27.73 -0.22
C ALA A 399 14.72 28.95 0.34
N VAL A 400 15.45 29.89 0.94
CA VAL A 400 14.88 31.11 1.51
C VAL A 400 14.77 32.23 0.46
N GLY A 401 15.65 32.28 -0.54
CA GLY A 401 15.64 33.26 -1.63
C GLY A 401 14.71 32.90 -2.79
N TYR A 402 14.53 31.61 -3.08
CA TYR A 402 13.66 31.12 -4.15
C TYR A 402 12.64 30.13 -3.57
N ASN A 403 11.40 30.60 -3.36
CA ASN A 403 10.24 29.72 -3.18
C ASN A 403 9.92 29.00 -4.50
N ALA A 404 10.84 28.16 -4.98
CA ALA A 404 10.67 27.37 -6.19
C ALA A 404 10.67 25.88 -5.82
N VAL A 405 9.49 25.31 -5.96
CA VAL A 405 9.20 23.88 -6.05
C VAL A 405 10.08 23.25 -7.16
N GLU A 406 10.74 22.16 -6.80
CA GLU A 406 11.32 21.05 -7.59
C GLU A 406 11.99 21.35 -8.95
N VAL A 407 13.28 21.00 -9.06
CA VAL A 407 13.83 20.23 -10.19
C VAL A 407 14.94 19.32 -9.66
N ASP A 408 14.83 18.02 -9.96
CA ASP A 408 15.71 16.93 -9.56
C ASP A 408 17.11 16.91 -10.22
N ASP A 409 18.01 16.21 -9.52
CA ASP A 409 19.25 15.53 -9.93
C ASP A 409 20.43 16.32 -10.51
N TRP A 410 21.53 16.36 -9.73
CA TRP A 410 22.87 15.89 -10.13
C TRP A 410 23.67 15.48 -8.86
N ASP A 411 23.93 14.17 -8.75
CA ASP A 411 25.10 13.48 -8.18
C ASP A 411 25.58 13.67 -6.70
N GLU A 412 25.46 12.53 -5.97
CA GLU A 412 26.45 11.93 -5.05
C GLU A 412 26.74 12.54 -3.64
N PRO A 413 27.33 11.76 -2.70
CA PRO A 413 26.78 10.62 -1.95
C PRO A 413 26.88 10.86 -0.42
N GLY A 414 26.42 9.91 0.39
CA GLY A 414 26.25 10.09 1.83
C GLY A 414 27.50 10.46 2.64
N MET A 415 27.31 11.34 3.63
CA MET A 415 28.04 11.29 4.90
C MET A 415 27.10 11.63 6.06
N ALA A 416 26.91 10.64 6.92
CA ALA A 416 26.47 10.82 8.29
C ALA A 416 27.66 11.34 9.12
N SER A 417 27.40 12.31 9.99
CA SER A 417 28.24 12.60 11.15
C SER A 417 27.35 13.00 12.33
N ASN A 418 27.11 12.07 13.24
CA ASN A 418 27.01 12.38 14.68
C ASN A 418 28.47 12.59 15.17
N GLY A 419 28.81 13.46 16.11
CA GLY A 419 28.06 14.35 16.99
C GLY A 419 29.07 14.96 17.98
N LEU A 420 28.65 15.95 18.76
CA LEU A 420 29.21 16.21 20.09
C LEU A 420 28.21 17.09 20.84
N GLY A 421 27.63 16.49 21.87
CA GLY A 421 26.70 17.16 22.77
C GLY A 421 27.41 18.00 23.82
N SER A 422 26.65 18.88 24.45
CA SER A 422 26.38 18.86 25.88
C SER A 422 25.74 20.21 26.25
N SER A 423 24.55 20.12 26.86
CA SER A 423 24.06 21.00 27.91
C SER A 423 24.28 22.52 27.76
N LEU A 424 23.19 23.27 27.66
CA LEU A 424 22.73 24.08 28.79
C LEU A 424 21.33 24.67 28.54
N ASN A 425 20.52 24.50 29.57
CA ASN A 425 19.21 25.08 29.78
C ASN A 425 19.38 26.57 30.12
N LEU A 426 18.66 27.49 29.47
CA LEU A 426 18.33 28.78 30.10
C LEU A 426 17.13 29.45 29.43
N SER A 427 16.00 29.39 30.12
CA SER A 427 14.90 30.34 30.02
C SER A 427 15.31 31.68 30.67
N ALA A 428 15.02 32.80 30.00
CA ALA A 428 14.49 34.05 30.61
C ALA A 428 14.65 35.27 29.66
N ALA A 429 13.56 36.05 29.59
CA ALA A 429 13.47 37.52 29.46
C ALA A 429 14.20 38.22 28.27
N ALA A 430 13.48 38.82 27.31
CA ALA A 430 12.74 40.09 27.38
C ALA A 430 13.63 41.36 27.32
N GLU A 431 13.36 42.14 26.25
CA GLU A 431 13.34 43.61 26.13
C GLU A 431 14.61 44.48 26.12
N GLY A 432 14.64 45.36 25.10
CA GLY A 432 15.21 46.73 25.07
C GLY A 432 16.69 46.85 24.69
N ASP A 433 17.22 47.89 24.07
CA ASP A 433 16.73 49.13 23.45
C ASP A 433 17.96 49.81 22.78
N SER A 434 17.71 50.55 21.70
CA SER A 434 18.39 51.76 21.20
C SER A 434 19.93 51.98 21.15
N VAL A 435 20.40 52.23 19.92
CA VAL A 435 20.96 53.53 19.40
C VAL A 435 22.47 53.90 19.54
N LYS A 436 23.05 54.16 18.35
CA LYS A 436 24.06 55.15 17.86
C LYS A 436 25.58 55.07 18.14
N GLY A 437 26.30 55.23 17.02
CA GLY A 437 27.63 55.87 16.86
C GLY A 437 28.49 55.08 15.86
N GLY A 438 29.10 55.57 14.77
CA GLY A 438 29.36 56.92 14.24
C GLY A 438 30.81 57.00 13.75
N GLY A 439 31.04 57.21 12.43
CA GLY A 439 32.33 57.58 11.79
C GLY A 439 33.16 56.41 11.23
N GLY A 440 33.31 56.22 9.91
CA GLY A 440 34.19 56.98 8.97
C GLY A 440 35.51 56.19 8.82
N VAL A 441 35.98 55.69 7.67
CA VAL A 441 36.34 56.30 6.37
C VAL A 441 36.70 55.15 5.41
N GLY A 442 36.49 55.27 4.09
CA GLY A 442 37.26 54.48 3.12
C GLY A 442 36.48 53.92 1.92
N MET A 443 36.26 54.79 0.95
CA MET A 443 35.84 54.53 -0.43
C MET A 443 36.55 53.32 -1.06
N VAL A 444 35.78 52.31 -1.52
CA VAL A 444 35.85 51.63 -2.85
C VAL A 444 34.72 50.59 -2.91
N SER A 445 33.83 50.75 -3.89
CA SER A 445 32.98 49.72 -4.52
C SER A 445 32.06 48.84 -3.64
N SER A 446 30.74 49.05 -3.71
CA SER A 446 29.79 48.02 -4.18
C SER A 446 28.32 48.41 -3.95
N ASN A 447 27.52 48.20 -5.00
CA ASN A 447 26.07 48.31 -5.05
C ASN A 447 25.36 47.20 -4.24
N SER A 448 25.94 46.75 -3.12
CA SER A 448 25.55 45.55 -2.37
C SER A 448 24.77 45.87 -1.08
N GLY A 449 24.96 47.05 -0.48
CA GLY A 449 24.36 47.43 0.80
C GLY A 449 22.85 47.68 0.78
N SER A 450 22.30 48.22 -0.32
CA SER A 450 20.85 48.41 -0.47
C SER A 450 20.09 47.10 -0.67
N ASP A 451 20.77 46.13 -1.27
CA ASP A 451 20.21 44.82 -1.56
C ASP A 451 20.25 43.94 -0.30
N ILE A 452 21.27 44.11 0.54
CA ILE A 452 21.34 43.49 1.88
C ILE A 452 20.19 43.94 2.77
N GLY A 453 19.88 45.25 2.85
CA GLY A 453 18.77 45.73 3.69
C GLY A 453 17.38 45.31 3.20
N LYS A 454 17.19 45.20 1.87
CA LYS A 454 15.96 44.61 1.29
C LYS A 454 15.86 43.12 1.56
N LEU A 455 17.00 42.40 1.53
CA LEU A 455 17.09 40.99 1.87
C LEU A 455 16.73 40.75 3.34
N GLU A 456 17.20 41.61 4.26
CA GLU A 456 16.88 41.54 5.69
C GLU A 456 15.39 41.77 5.95
N ALA A 457 14.75 42.73 5.28
CA ALA A 457 13.31 42.97 5.39
C ALA A 457 12.49 41.78 4.87
N LEU A 458 12.87 41.21 3.72
CA LEU A 458 12.22 40.03 3.15
C LEU A 458 12.44 38.77 4.00
N LEU A 459 13.61 38.63 4.63
CA LEU A 459 13.91 37.56 5.58
C LEU A 459 13.05 37.65 6.83
N LEU A 460 12.87 38.85 7.38
CA LEU A 460 11.99 39.08 8.54
C LEU A 460 10.52 38.79 8.20
N GLU A 461 10.06 39.19 7.02
CA GLU A 461 8.68 38.91 6.58
C GLU A 461 8.46 37.42 6.31
N LYS A 462 9.42 36.72 5.70
CA LYS A 462 9.38 35.26 5.55
C LYS A 462 9.45 34.54 6.89
N ASN A 463 10.28 34.99 7.82
CA ASN A 463 10.37 34.38 9.13
C ASN A 463 9.03 34.51 9.88
N LYS A 464 8.42 35.71 9.88
CA LYS A 464 7.07 35.92 10.41
C LYS A 464 6.01 35.07 9.71
N ARG A 465 6.09 34.88 8.39
CA ARG A 465 5.17 34.01 7.64
C ARG A 465 5.37 32.53 8.00
N ILE A 466 6.61 32.06 8.13
CA ILE A 466 6.93 30.68 8.54
C ILE A 466 6.47 30.46 9.99
N GLU A 467 6.65 31.43 10.89
CA GLU A 467 6.11 31.37 12.25
C GLU A 467 4.58 31.29 12.26
N HIS A 468 3.91 32.05 11.38
CA HIS A 468 2.46 31.97 11.21
C HIS A 468 2.01 30.62 10.64
N GLU A 469 2.69 30.10 9.62
CA GLU A 469 2.42 28.78 9.03
C GLU A 469 2.69 27.65 10.03
N LEU A 470 3.77 27.72 10.80
CA LEU A 470 4.07 26.79 11.89
C LEU A 470 2.96 26.80 12.94
N THR A 471 2.48 27.98 13.31
CA THR A 471 1.36 28.13 14.26
C THR A 471 0.07 27.57 13.69
N GLN A 472 -0.20 27.81 12.40
CA GLN A 472 -1.38 27.28 11.72
C GLN A 472 -1.34 25.74 11.59
N VAL A 473 -0.18 25.16 11.28
CA VAL A 473 0.01 23.71 11.24
C VAL A 473 -0.14 23.10 12.62
N LYS A 474 0.37 23.75 13.68
CA LYS A 474 0.15 23.32 15.07
C LYS A 474 -1.33 23.33 15.47
N MET A 475 -2.08 24.36 15.09
CA MET A 475 -3.53 24.39 15.33
C MET A 475 -4.24 23.26 14.58
N ARG A 476 -3.94 23.05 13.29
CA ARG A 476 -4.53 21.94 12.51
C ARG A 476 -4.17 20.57 13.08
N LEU A 477 -2.96 20.42 13.63
CA LEU A 477 -2.55 19.19 14.30
C LEU A 477 -3.38 18.97 15.57
N SER A 478 -3.56 20.01 16.39
CA SER A 478 -4.41 19.97 17.59
C SER A 478 -5.88 19.67 17.24
N GLU A 479 -6.43 20.30 16.20
CA GLU A 479 -7.79 20.03 15.71
C GLU A 479 -7.95 18.57 15.27
N ARG A 480 -6.96 18.03 14.54
CA ARG A 480 -6.96 16.63 14.09
C ARG A 480 -6.79 15.64 15.24
N GLU A 481 -6.02 16.01 16.27
CA GLU A 481 -5.88 15.22 17.49
C GLU A 481 -7.20 15.19 18.28
N GLU A 482 -7.91 16.32 18.38
CA GLU A 482 -9.25 16.39 18.99
C GLU A 482 -10.30 15.60 18.19
N GLU A 483 -10.32 15.71 16.86
CA GLU A 483 -11.20 14.91 15.99
C GLU A 483 -10.93 13.41 16.15
N CYS A 484 -9.66 13.00 16.19
CA CYS A 484 -9.26 11.61 16.43
C CYS A 484 -9.69 11.12 17.82
N ALA A 485 -9.60 11.97 18.84
CA ALA A 485 -10.08 11.65 20.19
C ALA A 485 -11.61 11.52 20.24
N GLN A 486 -12.35 12.40 19.58
CA GLN A 486 -13.80 12.33 19.48
C GLN A 486 -14.26 11.07 18.74
N GLU A 487 -13.59 10.70 17.64
CA GLU A 487 -13.96 9.51 16.88
C GLU A 487 -13.67 8.23 17.67
N LYS A 488 -12.55 8.17 18.40
CA LYS A 488 -12.28 7.09 19.36
C LYS A 488 -13.33 6.99 20.45
N ALA A 489 -13.82 8.12 20.97
CA ALA A 489 -14.90 8.14 21.95
C ALA A 489 -16.21 7.60 21.37
N LYS A 490 -16.56 7.98 20.13
CA LYS A 490 -17.74 7.43 19.43
C LYS A 490 -17.62 5.92 19.24
N VAL A 491 -16.46 5.43 18.79
CA VAL A 491 -16.21 3.98 18.65
C VAL A 491 -16.44 3.26 19.97
N ALA A 492 -15.89 3.78 21.08
CA ALA A 492 -16.09 3.19 22.40
C ALA A 492 -17.57 3.17 22.82
N THR A 493 -18.35 4.23 22.52
CA THR A 493 -19.79 4.23 22.79
C THR A 493 -20.56 3.24 21.93
N LEU A 494 -20.21 3.11 20.64
CA LEU A 494 -20.85 2.14 19.75
C LEU A 494 -20.54 0.71 20.19
N GLU A 495 -19.29 0.41 20.57
CA GLU A 495 -18.91 -0.88 21.13
C GLU A 495 -19.69 -1.22 22.41
N ALA A 496 -19.91 -0.23 23.29
CA ALA A 496 -20.73 -0.39 24.47
C ALA A 496 -22.20 -0.70 24.13
N THR A 497 -22.79 0.02 23.16
CA THR A 497 -24.18 -0.25 22.71
C THR A 497 -24.33 -1.63 22.07
N VAL A 498 -23.32 -2.09 21.30
CA VAL A 498 -23.30 -3.43 20.71
C VAL A 498 -23.21 -4.49 21.80
N ALA A 499 -22.39 -4.26 22.84
CA ALA A 499 -22.32 -5.16 23.99
C ALA A 499 -23.66 -5.22 24.73
N GLU A 500 -24.31 -4.09 24.99
CA GLU A 500 -25.62 -4.02 25.63
C GLU A 500 -26.69 -4.74 24.79
N GLN A 501 -26.73 -4.49 23.48
CA GLN A 501 -27.63 -5.20 22.56
C GLN A 501 -27.40 -6.70 22.57
N LYS A 502 -26.13 -7.17 22.58
CA LYS A 502 -25.82 -8.61 22.71
C LYS A 502 -26.34 -9.20 24.02
N THR A 503 -26.22 -8.47 25.14
CA THR A 503 -26.76 -8.94 26.42
C THR A 503 -28.29 -8.96 26.43
N LEU A 504 -28.94 -7.98 25.79
CA LEU A 504 -30.39 -7.93 25.67
C LEU A 504 -30.90 -9.07 24.78
N ILE A 505 -30.23 -9.33 23.65
CA ILE A 505 -30.52 -10.47 22.79
C ILE A 505 -30.40 -11.78 23.59
N GLY A 506 -29.32 -11.98 24.34
CA GLY A 506 -29.18 -13.16 25.20
C GLY A 506 -30.30 -13.30 26.24
N LYS A 507 -30.74 -12.20 26.86
CA LYS A 507 -31.89 -12.21 27.78
C LYS A 507 -33.21 -12.53 27.08
N LEU A 508 -33.44 -11.99 25.89
CA LEU A 508 -34.62 -12.28 25.08
C LEU A 508 -34.61 -13.73 24.60
N GLU A 509 -33.46 -14.27 24.22
CA GLU A 509 -33.28 -15.68 23.88
C GLU A 509 -33.58 -16.57 25.10
N ASP A 510 -33.08 -16.23 26.28
CA ASP A 510 -33.37 -16.94 27.53
C ASP A 510 -34.86 -16.88 27.91
N ASP A 511 -35.51 -15.74 27.72
CA ASP A 511 -36.93 -15.54 28.04
C ASP A 511 -37.85 -16.21 27.01
N ILE A 512 -37.45 -16.27 25.73
CA ILE A 512 -38.10 -17.11 24.72
C ILE A 512 -37.93 -18.58 25.09
N LEU A 513 -36.74 -19.01 25.53
CA LEU A 513 -36.50 -20.39 25.99
C LEU A 513 -37.41 -20.76 27.17
N LYS A 514 -37.55 -19.85 28.15
CA LYS A 514 -38.45 -20.01 29.31
C LYS A 514 -39.93 -19.98 28.90
N GLY A 515 -40.30 -19.15 27.92
CA GLY A 515 -41.65 -19.03 27.38
C GLY A 515 -42.09 -20.26 26.57
N TYR A 516 -41.17 -20.92 25.87
CA TYR A 516 -41.42 -22.17 25.15
C TYR A 516 -41.49 -23.38 26.09
N GLY A 517 -40.70 -23.41 27.17
CA GLY A 517 -40.74 -24.48 28.17
C GLY A 517 -42.09 -24.66 28.90
N ALA A 518 -42.94 -23.62 28.92
CA ALA A 518 -44.27 -23.69 29.53
C ALA A 518 -45.38 -24.15 28.56
N ARG A 519 -45.15 -24.09 27.24
CA ARG A 519 -46.18 -24.32 26.22
C ARG A 519 -46.09 -25.71 25.55
N ASP A 520 -45.00 -26.43 25.76
CA ASP A 520 -44.73 -27.74 25.13
C ASP A 520 -45.37 -28.95 25.83
N LYS A 521 -46.06 -28.79 26.98
CA LYS A 521 -46.80 -29.91 27.59
C LYS A 521 -48.17 -30.21 26.97
N HIS A 522 -48.67 -29.38 26.05
CA HIS A 522 -50.02 -29.54 25.50
C HIS A 522 -50.10 -29.78 23.98
N ARG A 523 -48.96 -29.84 23.27
CA ARG A 523 -48.89 -29.97 21.81
C ARG A 523 -48.01 -31.13 21.33
N ALA A 524 -47.97 -32.23 22.08
CA ALA A 524 -47.29 -33.47 21.68
C ALA A 524 -48.26 -34.55 21.15
N ALA A 525 -49.43 -34.14 20.65
CA ALA A 525 -50.45 -35.05 20.13
C ALA A 525 -51.11 -34.51 18.86
N SER A 526 -50.33 -34.08 17.87
CA SER A 526 -50.82 -33.96 16.50
C SER A 526 -49.68 -33.66 15.54
N VAL A 527 -49.68 -34.35 14.40
CA VAL A 527 -48.89 -34.11 13.19
C VAL A 527 -47.51 -34.78 13.17
N GLY A 528 -47.55 -36.07 12.83
CA GLY A 528 -46.51 -36.69 12.02
C GLY A 528 -46.67 -36.29 10.54
N SER A 529 -45.53 -36.36 9.83
CA SER A 529 -45.39 -36.31 8.37
C SER A 529 -45.56 -34.95 7.69
N ILE A 530 -44.45 -34.29 7.36
CA ILE A 530 -44.03 -34.18 5.95
C ILE A 530 -42.57 -33.77 5.82
N VAL A 531 -41.91 -34.42 4.87
CA VAL A 531 -40.51 -34.32 4.48
C VAL A 531 -40.44 -33.65 3.09
N SER A 532 -39.40 -32.83 2.90
CA SER A 532 -38.75 -32.43 1.62
C SER A 532 -39.33 -31.34 0.70
N ILE A 533 -38.49 -30.31 0.55
CA ILE A 533 -38.23 -29.38 -0.57
C ILE A 533 -37.76 -30.20 -1.80
N PRO A 534 -38.10 -29.89 -3.09
CA PRO A 534 -37.48 -28.76 -3.82
C PRO A 534 -38.23 -28.09 -5.00
N GLY A 535 -37.75 -26.89 -5.37
CA GLY A 535 -37.49 -26.54 -6.78
C GLY A 535 -38.38 -25.51 -7.48
N ALA A 536 -37.86 -24.28 -7.57
CA ALA A 536 -37.83 -23.34 -8.71
C ALA A 536 -38.98 -23.19 -9.74
N ALA A 537 -39.23 -21.90 -10.03
CA ALA A 537 -39.55 -21.27 -11.33
C ALA A 537 -40.99 -20.78 -11.57
N GLY A 538 -41.06 -19.59 -12.16
CA GLY A 538 -42.12 -19.20 -13.11
C GLY A 538 -43.21 -18.30 -12.54
N GLY A 539 -43.14 -16.99 -12.85
CA GLY A 539 -44.24 -16.07 -12.62
C GLY A 539 -45.37 -16.20 -13.63
N SER A 540 -46.54 -15.66 -13.29
CA SER A 540 -47.45 -14.92 -14.19
C SER A 540 -48.78 -14.63 -13.47
N GLY A 541 -49.18 -13.36 -13.54
CA GLY A 541 -50.51 -12.72 -13.50
C GLY A 541 -51.81 -13.49 -13.19
N GLY A 542 -52.74 -12.77 -12.57
CA GLY A 542 -54.18 -12.99 -12.78
C GLY A 542 -55.10 -12.69 -11.59
N SER A 543 -55.65 -11.48 -11.59
CA SER A 543 -57.04 -11.06 -11.29
C SER A 543 -57.92 -11.72 -10.20
N ASP A 544 -58.57 -10.81 -9.46
CA ASP A 544 -59.97 -10.76 -9.03
C ASP A 544 -60.52 -11.54 -7.82
N GLY A 545 -61.38 -10.82 -7.08
CA GLY A 545 -62.51 -11.41 -6.37
C GLY A 545 -62.60 -11.06 -4.88
N GLY A 546 -63.35 -9.99 -4.56
CA GLY A 546 -63.69 -9.60 -3.19
C GLY A 546 -64.64 -10.58 -2.48
N GLY A 547 -64.65 -10.51 -1.14
CA GLY A 547 -65.57 -11.28 -0.30
C GLY A 547 -65.34 -11.00 1.19
N THR A 548 -66.28 -10.25 1.77
CA THR A 548 -66.39 -9.79 3.15
C THR A 548 -66.46 -10.88 4.22
N GLY A 549 -65.87 -10.62 5.39
CA GLY A 549 -66.32 -11.16 6.68
C GLY A 549 -65.24 -11.81 7.56
N GLY A 550 -64.86 -11.13 8.65
CA GLY A 550 -64.14 -11.75 9.78
C GLY A 550 -62.71 -11.26 10.05
N SER A 551 -62.45 -9.95 9.97
CA SER A 551 -61.14 -9.39 10.35
C SER A 551 -61.16 -8.89 11.79
N SER A 552 -60.72 -9.73 12.73
CA SER A 552 -60.19 -9.25 14.02
C SER A 552 -59.02 -10.08 14.56
N GLY A 553 -58.57 -11.13 13.84
CA GLY A 553 -57.40 -11.93 14.22
C GLY A 553 -56.33 -12.07 13.13
N LEU A 554 -56.60 -11.62 11.89
CA LEU A 554 -55.67 -11.71 10.74
C LEU A 554 -54.78 -10.47 10.59
N VAL A 555 -55.27 -9.29 10.97
CA VAL A 555 -54.49 -8.03 10.95
C VAL A 555 -53.32 -8.04 11.94
N ASP A 556 -53.43 -8.76 13.07
CA ASP A 556 -52.35 -8.82 14.06
C ASP A 556 -51.22 -9.76 13.61
N ALA A 557 -51.56 -10.89 12.96
CA ALA A 557 -50.59 -11.79 12.35
C ALA A 557 -49.89 -11.15 11.13
N ASP A 558 -50.63 -10.37 10.32
CA ASP A 558 -50.07 -9.68 9.16
C ASP A 558 -49.23 -8.46 9.58
N SER A 559 -49.60 -7.75 10.66
CA SER A 559 -48.75 -6.68 11.22
C SER A 559 -47.46 -7.24 11.83
N VAL A 560 -47.53 -8.36 12.55
CA VAL A 560 -46.33 -9.06 13.06
C VAL A 560 -45.47 -9.58 11.91
N LEU A 561 -46.08 -10.12 10.85
CA LEU A 561 -45.34 -10.57 9.66
C LEU A 561 -44.68 -9.40 8.94
N MET A 562 -45.34 -8.25 8.79
CA MET A 562 -44.74 -7.04 8.21
C MET A 562 -43.60 -6.49 9.05
N VAL A 563 -43.72 -6.50 10.39
CA VAL A 563 -42.64 -6.10 11.30
C VAL A 563 -41.46 -7.07 11.20
N VAL A 564 -41.71 -8.38 11.13
CA VAL A 564 -40.68 -9.41 10.96
C VAL A 564 -40.03 -9.34 9.58
N CYS A 565 -40.80 -9.07 8.52
CA CYS A 565 -40.27 -8.82 7.18
C CYS A 565 -39.41 -7.55 7.16
N GLY A 566 -39.85 -6.45 7.76
CA GLY A 566 -39.04 -5.24 7.89
C GLY A 566 -37.80 -5.42 8.74
N GLN A 567 -37.85 -6.21 9.81
CA GLN A 567 -36.67 -6.59 10.60
C GLN A 567 -35.71 -7.44 9.78
N ARG A 568 -36.19 -8.48 9.09
CA ARG A 568 -35.40 -9.33 8.19
C ARG A 568 -34.74 -8.51 7.09
N ASP A 569 -35.47 -7.56 6.50
CA ASP A 569 -34.97 -6.76 5.38
C ASP A 569 -33.91 -5.76 5.87
N ARG A 570 -34.07 -5.19 7.08
CA ARG A 570 -33.00 -4.43 7.76
C ARG A 570 -31.77 -5.28 8.09
N PHE A 571 -31.95 -6.53 8.52
CA PHE A 571 -30.84 -7.45 8.76
C PHE A 571 -30.14 -7.84 7.46
N ARG A 572 -30.88 -8.06 6.36
CA ARG A 572 -30.31 -8.31 5.04
C ARG A 572 -29.52 -7.12 4.53
N GLN A 573 -30.04 -5.91 4.73
CA GLN A 573 -29.33 -4.69 4.38
C GLN A 573 -28.02 -4.55 5.18
N ARG A 574 -28.06 -4.68 6.51
CA ARG A 574 -26.84 -4.65 7.35
C ARG A 574 -25.86 -5.77 7.03
N MET A 575 -26.35 -6.96 6.69
CA MET A 575 -25.49 -8.06 6.22
C MET A 575 -24.83 -7.72 4.89
N GLY A 576 -25.54 -7.08 3.96
CA GLY A 576 -24.98 -6.58 2.70
C GLY A 576 -23.90 -5.52 2.92
N GLU A 577 -24.18 -4.53 3.78
CA GLU A 577 -23.24 -3.47 4.17
C GLU A 577 -21.97 -4.06 4.83
N LEU A 578 -22.13 -4.99 5.78
CA LEU A 578 -21.01 -5.69 6.42
C LEU A 578 -20.21 -6.56 5.44
N GLU A 579 -20.87 -7.19 4.47
CA GLU A 579 -20.20 -7.96 3.42
C GLU A 579 -19.40 -7.06 2.46
N GLU A 580 -19.90 -5.87 2.16
CA GLU A 580 -19.19 -4.84 1.38
C GLU A 580 -18.00 -4.27 2.16
N GLU A 581 -18.17 -3.94 3.44
CA GLU A 581 -17.09 -3.50 4.32
C GLU A 581 -15.99 -4.57 4.44
N LEU A 582 -16.38 -5.84 4.63
CA LEU A 582 -15.46 -6.96 4.67
C LEU A 582 -14.73 -7.15 3.34
N ARG A 583 -15.40 -6.91 2.22
CA ARG A 583 -14.80 -6.97 0.88
C ARG A 583 -13.82 -5.81 0.66
N ALA A 584 -14.17 -4.60 1.07
CA ALA A 584 -13.30 -3.42 1.02
C ALA A 584 -12.06 -3.59 1.90
N GLU A 585 -12.21 -4.15 3.10
CA GLU A 585 -11.10 -4.37 4.02
C GLU A 585 -10.16 -5.48 3.54
N ARG A 586 -10.70 -6.54 2.93
CA ARG A 586 -9.90 -7.55 2.23
C ARG A 586 -9.13 -6.95 1.05
N GLU A 587 -9.74 -6.04 0.31
CA GLU A 587 -9.07 -5.35 -0.80
C GLU A 587 -7.94 -4.44 -0.29
N ARG A 588 -8.16 -3.68 0.79
CA ARG A 588 -7.10 -2.90 1.46
C ARG A 588 -5.97 -3.79 1.95
N SER A 589 -6.28 -4.92 2.59
CA SER A 589 -5.27 -5.88 3.03
C SER A 589 -4.46 -6.42 1.85
N SER A 590 -5.12 -6.74 0.73
CA SER A 590 -4.44 -7.17 -0.50
C SER A 590 -3.52 -6.10 -1.07
N LYS A 591 -3.94 -4.82 -1.08
CA LYS A 591 -3.13 -3.70 -1.55
C LYS A 591 -1.89 -3.49 -0.66
N LEU A 592 -2.07 -3.51 0.66
CA LEU A 592 -0.97 -3.39 1.63
C LEU A 592 0.03 -4.55 1.51
N VAL A 593 -0.45 -5.78 1.29
CA VAL A 593 0.44 -6.94 1.05
C VAL A 593 1.25 -6.77 -0.23
N ALA A 594 0.63 -6.27 -1.32
CA ALA A 594 1.33 -6.00 -2.56
C ALA A 594 2.37 -4.88 -2.41
N GLU A 595 2.06 -3.82 -1.66
CA GLU A 595 3.01 -2.76 -1.33
C GLU A 595 4.18 -3.26 -0.47
N LEU A 596 3.91 -4.12 0.52
CA LEU A 596 4.95 -4.74 1.34
C LEU A 596 5.89 -5.62 0.50
N GLU A 597 5.37 -6.43 -0.42
CA GLU A 597 6.22 -7.23 -1.31
C GLU A 597 6.99 -6.34 -2.29
N ARG A 598 6.39 -5.25 -2.80
CA ARG A 598 7.11 -4.26 -3.63
C ARG A 598 8.25 -3.62 -2.86
N LEU A 599 7.99 -3.10 -1.66
CA LEU A 599 9.01 -2.48 -0.80
C LEU A 599 10.10 -3.48 -0.42
N LYS A 600 9.74 -4.74 -0.15
CA LYS A 600 10.72 -5.80 0.12
C LYS A 600 11.61 -6.09 -1.09
N ALA A 601 11.06 -6.12 -2.31
CA ALA A 601 11.85 -6.27 -3.53
C ALA A 601 12.78 -5.07 -3.77
N ASP A 602 12.27 -3.86 -3.54
CA ASP A 602 13.06 -2.63 -3.67
C ASP A 602 14.19 -2.57 -2.63
N ASN A 603 13.93 -2.98 -1.39
CA ASN A 603 14.96 -3.09 -0.34
C ASN A 603 16.04 -4.13 -0.67
N VAL A 604 15.69 -5.27 -1.28
CA VAL A 604 16.67 -6.26 -1.74
C VAL A 604 17.55 -5.70 -2.87
N LYS A 605 16.97 -4.97 -3.82
CA LYS A 605 17.73 -4.28 -4.88
C LYS A 605 18.62 -3.17 -4.32
N LEU A 606 18.15 -2.46 -3.29
CA LEU A 606 18.95 -1.45 -2.61
C LEU A 606 20.17 -2.08 -1.95
N TYR A 607 19.99 -3.24 -1.30
CA TYR A 607 21.08 -4.03 -0.74
C TYR A 607 22.06 -4.52 -1.83
N GLU A 608 21.57 -5.00 -2.98
CA GLU A 608 22.40 -5.37 -4.14
C GLU A 608 23.27 -4.20 -4.62
N ARG A 609 22.67 -3.01 -4.77
CA ARG A 609 23.39 -1.79 -5.17
C ARG A 609 24.43 -1.36 -4.13
N MET A 610 24.05 -1.38 -2.84
CA MET A 610 24.95 -1.05 -1.74
C MET A 610 26.17 -1.98 -1.74
N ARG A 611 25.93 -3.28 -1.91
CA ARG A 611 27.01 -4.28 -2.04
C ARG A 611 27.87 -4.05 -3.26
N TYR A 612 27.28 -3.79 -4.43
CA TYR A 612 28.05 -3.52 -5.65
C TYR A 612 28.96 -2.30 -5.50
N VAL A 613 28.45 -1.22 -4.88
CA VAL A 613 29.23 -0.01 -4.58
C VAL A 613 30.32 -0.32 -3.54
N GLN A 614 30.01 -1.09 -2.49
CA GLN A 614 30.97 -1.48 -1.46
C GLN A 614 32.07 -2.40 -2.03
N ASP A 615 31.74 -3.32 -2.93
CA ASP A 615 32.68 -4.19 -3.63
C ASP A 615 33.57 -3.38 -4.59
N TYR A 616 33.03 -2.37 -5.30
CA TYR A 616 33.82 -1.44 -6.13
C TYR A 616 34.75 -0.55 -5.30
N THR A 617 34.26 -0.04 -4.18
CA THR A 617 35.04 0.79 -3.25
C THR A 617 36.14 -0.06 -2.57
N SER A 618 35.90 -1.35 -2.37
CA SER A 618 36.87 -2.29 -1.81
C SER A 618 37.85 -2.83 -2.87
N ALA A 619 37.46 -2.92 -4.15
CA ALA A 619 38.29 -3.40 -5.25
C ALA A 619 39.19 -2.30 -5.86
N GLY A 620 38.89 -1.02 -5.64
CA GLY A 620 39.67 0.12 -6.17
C GLY A 620 40.88 0.55 -5.32
N GLY A 621 41.27 -0.20 -4.30
CA GLY A 621 42.25 0.22 -3.30
C GLY A 621 43.52 -0.64 -3.24
N ASP A 622 44.37 -0.57 -4.26
CA ASP A 622 45.71 -1.15 -4.21
C ASP A 622 46.65 -0.22 -3.43
N ARG A 623 46.70 -0.39 -2.10
CA ARG A 623 47.78 0.12 -1.24
C ARG A 623 48.16 -0.93 -0.19
N PRO A 624 49.45 -1.30 -0.07
CA PRO A 624 49.88 -2.29 0.89
C PRO A 624 50.09 -1.66 2.28
N ASN A 625 49.70 -2.44 3.29
CA ASN A 625 50.24 -2.42 4.65
C ASN A 625 49.77 -1.30 5.61
N SER A 626 48.76 -1.62 6.42
CA SER A 626 48.90 -1.46 7.88
C SER A 626 48.04 -2.49 8.61
N SER A 627 48.69 -3.20 9.52
CA SER A 627 48.21 -4.32 10.28
C SER A 627 47.24 -3.94 11.41
N ARG A 628 46.40 -4.91 11.76
CA ARG A 628 45.79 -5.20 13.08
C ARG A 628 44.52 -4.43 13.49
N SER A 629 43.45 -5.23 13.47
CA SER A 629 42.55 -5.45 14.62
C SER A 629 41.76 -4.25 15.12
N ARG A 630 40.47 -4.22 14.76
CA ARG A 630 39.37 -3.99 15.70
C ARG A 630 38.11 -4.69 15.19
N LYS A 631 38.07 -5.99 15.46
CA LYS A 631 36.82 -6.69 15.78
C LYS A 631 36.50 -6.28 17.22
N GLY A 632 35.42 -5.55 17.43
CA GLY A 632 35.05 -5.05 18.75
C GLY A 632 33.91 -4.04 18.69
N ASP A 633 32.71 -4.57 18.83
CA ASP A 633 31.61 -4.04 19.63
C ASP A 633 31.23 -2.56 19.42
N ILE A 634 30.42 -2.33 18.39
CA ILE A 634 29.54 -1.15 18.31
C ILE A 634 28.12 -1.69 18.18
N GLU A 635 27.46 -1.81 19.34
CA GLU A 635 26.02 -1.71 19.56
C GLU A 635 25.13 -2.16 18.38
N ALA A 636 24.86 -3.47 18.34
CA ALA A 636 23.87 -4.10 17.47
C ALA A 636 22.45 -3.60 17.82
N GLY A 637 22.12 -2.42 17.31
CA GLY A 637 20.76 -1.89 17.28
C GLY A 637 19.97 -2.47 16.09
N PRO A 638 18.64 -2.26 16.05
CA PRO A 638 17.71 -2.89 15.09
C PRO A 638 18.06 -2.74 13.59
N ALA A 639 18.98 -1.84 13.24
CA ALA A 639 19.44 -1.62 11.88
C ALA A 639 20.30 -2.78 11.34
N GLU A 640 21.14 -3.41 12.18
CA GLU A 640 22.00 -4.53 11.76
C GLU A 640 21.15 -5.80 11.51
N ASP A 641 20.04 -5.95 12.24
CA ASP A 641 19.05 -7.01 12.06
C ASP A 641 18.27 -6.86 10.73
N VAL A 642 17.94 -5.63 10.35
CA VAL A 642 17.25 -5.32 9.10
C VAL A 642 18.19 -5.56 7.91
N GLU A 643 19.44 -5.09 7.98
CA GLU A 643 20.44 -5.35 6.97
C GLU A 643 20.76 -6.85 6.85
N SER A 644 20.92 -7.56 7.97
CA SER A 644 21.13 -9.01 8.01
C SER A 644 19.97 -9.80 7.41
N LYS A 645 18.73 -9.32 7.60
CA LYS A 645 17.53 -9.94 7.01
C LYS A 645 17.52 -9.79 5.49
N TYR A 646 17.81 -8.61 4.95
CA TYR A 646 17.87 -8.38 3.50
C TYR A 646 19.10 -9.01 2.86
N LYS A 647 20.23 -9.03 3.56
CA LYS A 647 21.44 -9.79 3.21
C LYS A 647 21.15 -11.26 3.01
N LYS A 648 20.46 -11.88 3.97
CA LYS A 648 20.08 -13.30 3.89
C LYS A 648 19.15 -13.56 2.70
N ILE A 649 18.14 -12.71 2.49
CA ILE A 649 17.22 -12.81 1.34
C ILE A 649 17.98 -12.68 0.02
N TYR A 650 18.95 -11.76 -0.05
CA TYR A 650 19.81 -11.57 -1.22
C TYR A 650 20.70 -12.79 -1.47
N GLU A 651 21.42 -13.29 -0.46
CA GLU A 651 22.29 -14.47 -0.55
C GLU A 651 21.52 -15.73 -0.95
N ASP A 652 20.32 -15.93 -0.40
CA ASP A 652 19.42 -17.04 -0.77
C ASP A 652 18.95 -16.93 -2.24
N THR A 653 18.83 -15.71 -2.77
CA THR A 653 18.41 -15.46 -4.17
C THR A 653 19.58 -15.59 -5.16
N ILE A 654 20.79 -15.16 -4.77
CA ILE A 654 22.01 -15.23 -5.59
C ILE A 654 22.61 -16.65 -5.61
N ASN A 655 22.38 -17.47 -4.59
CA ASN A 655 23.02 -18.77 -4.47
C ASN A 655 22.42 -19.79 -5.46
N PRO A 656 23.16 -20.20 -6.50
CA PRO A 656 22.66 -21.14 -7.52
C PRO A 656 22.30 -22.50 -6.92
N PHE A 657 22.93 -22.90 -5.80
CA PHE A 657 22.62 -24.15 -5.11
C PHE A 657 21.36 -24.04 -4.22
N ALA A 658 21.03 -22.86 -3.70
CA ALA A 658 19.77 -22.64 -2.98
C ALA A 658 18.58 -22.74 -3.95
N ALA A 659 18.65 -22.03 -5.08
CA ALA A 659 17.64 -22.11 -6.14
C ALA A 659 17.51 -23.52 -6.72
N PHE A 660 18.64 -24.21 -6.95
CA PHE A 660 18.67 -25.60 -7.41
C PHE A 660 18.09 -26.57 -6.38
N SER A 661 18.50 -26.50 -5.11
CA SER A 661 17.96 -27.38 -4.05
C SER A 661 16.47 -27.16 -3.79
N THR A 662 15.96 -25.92 -3.93
CA THR A 662 14.52 -25.65 -3.87
C THR A 662 13.77 -26.25 -5.06
N LYS A 663 14.31 -26.11 -6.28
CA LYS A 663 13.72 -26.71 -7.50
C LYS A 663 13.77 -28.23 -7.44
N GLU A 664 14.86 -28.81 -6.97
CA GLU A 664 15.03 -30.25 -6.79
C GLU A 664 14.05 -30.79 -5.74
N ARG A 665 13.87 -30.07 -4.62
CA ARG A 665 12.87 -30.43 -3.60
C ARG A 665 11.44 -30.35 -4.15
N GLU A 666 11.11 -29.33 -4.93
CA GLU A 666 9.81 -29.21 -5.59
C GLU A 666 9.58 -30.28 -6.63
N GLN A 667 10.62 -30.64 -7.40
CA GLN A 667 10.57 -31.72 -8.37
C GLN A 667 10.38 -33.07 -7.68
N ARG A 668 11.12 -33.36 -6.60
CA ARG A 668 10.90 -34.56 -5.79
C ARG A 668 9.49 -34.60 -5.19
N VAL A 669 8.93 -33.46 -4.75
CA VAL A 669 7.54 -33.39 -4.25
C VAL A 669 6.50 -33.58 -5.37
N ARG A 670 6.81 -33.17 -6.60
CA ARG A 670 5.99 -33.43 -7.79
C ARG A 670 6.07 -34.89 -8.24
N GLU A 671 7.22 -35.54 -8.05
CA GLU A 671 7.44 -36.97 -8.33
C GLU A 671 6.81 -37.89 -7.29
N LEU A 672 6.42 -37.38 -6.10
CA LEU A 672 5.64 -38.14 -5.12
C LEU A 672 4.24 -38.47 -5.66
N GLY A 673 3.87 -39.75 -5.54
CA GLY A 673 2.52 -40.22 -5.84
C GLY A 673 1.46 -39.54 -4.98
N LEU A 674 0.19 -39.57 -5.44
CA LEU A 674 -0.93 -38.87 -4.78
C LEU A 674 -1.06 -39.20 -3.28
N ARG A 675 -0.79 -40.46 -2.88
CA ARG A 675 -0.85 -40.91 -1.48
C ARG A 675 0.27 -40.31 -0.62
N ASP A 676 1.48 -40.25 -1.16
CA ASP A 676 2.63 -39.65 -0.47
C ASP A 676 2.50 -38.14 -0.40
N ARG A 677 1.91 -37.50 -1.42
CA ARG A 677 1.63 -36.07 -1.42
C ARG A 677 0.60 -35.68 -0.36
N ILE A 678 -0.47 -36.46 -0.19
CA ILE A 678 -1.46 -36.24 0.86
C ILE A 678 -0.82 -36.43 2.24
N THR A 679 0.02 -37.46 2.41
CA THR A 679 0.74 -37.72 3.67
C THR A 679 1.74 -36.62 4.00
N LEU A 680 2.50 -36.14 3.02
CA LEU A 680 3.47 -35.06 3.19
C LEU A 680 2.78 -33.72 3.45
N THR A 681 1.65 -33.46 2.82
CA THR A 681 0.84 -32.24 3.03
C THR A 681 0.16 -32.27 4.40
N GLY A 682 -0.44 -33.40 4.78
CA GLY A 682 -1.01 -33.62 6.10
C GLY A 682 0.04 -33.56 7.20
N GLY A 683 1.22 -34.15 6.98
CA GLY A 683 2.36 -34.08 7.89
C GLY A 683 2.89 -32.66 8.06
N ARG A 684 3.07 -31.90 6.98
CA ARG A 684 3.48 -30.48 7.06
C ARG A 684 2.41 -29.61 7.73
N PHE A 685 1.14 -29.86 7.49
CA PHE A 685 0.05 -29.14 8.15
C PHE A 685 0.07 -29.39 9.67
N LEU A 686 0.22 -30.64 10.08
CA LEU A 686 0.32 -31.02 11.49
C LEU A 686 1.59 -30.46 12.16
N LEU A 687 2.73 -30.44 11.46
CA LEU A 687 4.00 -29.96 12.02
C LEU A 687 4.15 -28.42 11.99
N SER A 688 3.57 -27.73 11.01
CA SER A 688 3.72 -26.28 10.87
C SER A 688 2.90 -25.49 11.90
N ASN A 689 1.73 -25.99 12.29
CA ASN A 689 0.86 -25.29 13.22
C ASN A 689 1.10 -25.75 14.67
N LYS A 690 1.41 -24.80 15.57
CA LYS A 690 1.59 -25.09 17.01
C LYS A 690 0.36 -25.75 17.63
N TYR A 691 -0.84 -25.34 17.23
CA TYR A 691 -2.10 -25.88 17.76
C TYR A 691 -2.36 -27.31 17.28
N ALA A 692 -2.00 -27.61 16.01
CA ALA A 692 -2.13 -28.97 15.46
C ALA A 692 -1.18 -29.95 16.15
N ARG A 693 0.06 -29.54 16.46
CA ARG A 693 1.00 -30.34 17.25
C ARG A 693 0.47 -30.64 18.65
N THR A 694 -0.03 -29.63 19.35
CA THR A 694 -0.64 -29.80 20.68
C THR A 694 -1.87 -30.71 20.64
N PHE A 695 -2.72 -30.56 19.62
CA PHE A 695 -3.89 -31.42 19.41
C PHE A 695 -3.49 -32.88 19.20
N VAL A 696 -2.54 -33.17 18.30
CA VAL A 696 -2.07 -34.54 18.05
C VAL A 696 -1.41 -35.16 19.27
N PHE A 697 -0.67 -34.37 20.05
CA PHE A 697 -0.06 -34.83 21.31
C PHE A 697 -1.13 -35.25 22.33
N PHE A 698 -2.15 -34.42 22.57
CA PHE A 698 -3.25 -34.78 23.47
C PHE A 698 -4.13 -35.90 22.91
N TYR A 699 -4.33 -35.95 21.60
CA TYR A 699 -5.04 -37.04 20.93
C TYR A 699 -4.29 -38.38 21.10
N ALA A 700 -2.97 -38.39 20.94
CA ALA A 700 -2.15 -39.57 21.18
C ALA A 700 -2.21 -40.01 22.65
N ILE A 701 -2.09 -39.08 23.61
CA ILE A 701 -2.25 -39.38 25.04
C ILE A 701 -3.65 -39.94 25.33
N GLY A 702 -4.70 -39.32 24.81
CA GLY A 702 -6.07 -39.78 24.97
C GLY A 702 -6.29 -41.19 24.40
N LEU A 703 -5.70 -41.47 23.24
CA LEU A 703 -5.75 -42.80 22.63
C LEU A 703 -4.99 -43.83 23.46
N HIS A 704 -3.83 -43.50 24.01
CA HIS A 704 -3.09 -44.39 24.92
C HIS A 704 -3.88 -44.65 26.21
N ILE A 705 -4.51 -43.63 26.79
CA ILE A 705 -5.39 -43.78 27.96
C ILE A 705 -6.59 -44.68 27.61
N LEU A 706 -7.20 -44.49 26.44
CA LEU A 706 -8.32 -45.31 25.98
C LEU A 706 -7.91 -46.78 25.78
N VAL A 707 -6.77 -47.03 25.14
CA VAL A 707 -6.23 -48.38 24.97
C VAL A 707 -5.89 -48.99 26.32
N ALA A 708 -5.24 -48.25 27.22
CA ALA A 708 -4.93 -48.71 28.57
C ALA A 708 -6.19 -49.03 29.37
N LEU A 709 -7.24 -48.20 29.29
CA LEU A 709 -8.54 -48.45 29.90
C LEU A 709 -9.24 -49.67 29.27
N SER A 710 -9.17 -49.84 27.95
CA SER A 710 -9.74 -51.02 27.30
C SER A 710 -9.03 -52.31 27.70
N MET A 711 -7.69 -52.29 27.77
CA MET A 711 -6.89 -53.43 28.23
C MET A 711 -7.11 -53.69 29.72
N TYR A 712 -7.23 -52.65 30.53
CA TYR A 712 -7.55 -52.78 31.95
C TYR A 712 -8.94 -53.36 32.15
N ARG A 713 -9.95 -52.91 31.39
CA ARG A 713 -11.29 -53.49 31.41
C ARG A 713 -11.27 -54.95 30.96
N LEU A 714 -10.60 -55.27 29.87
CA LEU A 714 -10.48 -56.64 29.36
C LEU A 714 -9.74 -57.55 30.34
N SER A 715 -8.66 -57.05 30.96
CA SER A 715 -7.90 -57.73 32.00
C SER A 715 -8.72 -57.92 33.27
N SER A 716 -9.48 -56.91 33.71
CA SER A 716 -10.36 -57.02 34.88
C SER A 716 -11.48 -58.04 34.64
N LEU A 717 -12.04 -58.07 33.43
CA LEU A 717 -13.03 -59.06 33.02
C LEU A 717 -12.42 -60.46 32.94
N SER A 718 -11.21 -60.62 32.38
CA SER A 718 -10.52 -61.91 32.38
C SER A 718 -10.19 -62.36 33.79
N HIS A 719 -9.78 -61.45 34.68
CA HIS A 719 -9.47 -61.78 36.07
C HIS A 719 -10.72 -62.17 36.86
N ALA A 720 -11.85 -61.50 36.61
CA ALA A 720 -13.15 -61.88 37.17
C ALA A 720 -13.62 -63.23 36.62
N ARG A 721 -13.39 -63.52 35.33
CA ARG A 721 -13.73 -64.80 34.72
C ARG A 721 -12.88 -65.96 35.27
N ILE A 722 -11.58 -65.74 35.48
CA ILE A 722 -10.69 -66.71 36.14
C ILE A 722 -11.13 -66.97 37.57
N LYS A 723 -11.47 -65.92 38.35
CA LYS A 723 -11.99 -66.10 39.71
C LYS A 723 -13.34 -66.82 39.74
N PHE A 724 -14.21 -66.57 38.76
CA PHE A 724 -15.47 -67.28 38.62
C PHE A 724 -15.23 -68.78 38.31
N ASP A 725 -14.37 -69.11 37.35
CA ASP A 725 -13.99 -70.49 37.03
C ASP A 725 -13.29 -71.20 38.21
N GLU A 726 -12.44 -70.48 38.96
CA GLU A 726 -11.78 -71.00 40.17
C GLU A 726 -12.77 -71.25 41.31
N SER A 727 -13.85 -70.45 41.41
CA SER A 727 -14.95 -70.71 42.34
C SER A 727 -15.90 -71.83 41.90
N GLU A 728 -16.02 -72.09 40.59
CA GLU A 728 -16.80 -73.21 40.06
C GLU A 728 -16.05 -74.56 40.14
N LEU A 729 -14.72 -74.56 40.07
CA LEU A 729 -13.89 -75.76 40.16
C LEU A 729 -14.18 -76.66 41.39
N PRO A 730 -14.31 -76.15 42.63
CA PRO A 730 -14.68 -77.00 43.77
C PRO A 730 -16.13 -77.51 43.70
N SER A 731 -17.05 -76.78 43.07
CA SER A 731 -18.44 -77.23 42.87
C SER A 731 -18.54 -78.37 41.83
N LYS A 732 -17.76 -78.29 40.74
CA LYS A 732 -17.69 -79.35 39.73
C LYS A 732 -16.99 -80.60 40.27
N HIS A 733 -15.96 -80.45 41.09
CA HIS A 733 -15.31 -81.57 41.77
C HIS A 733 -16.22 -82.24 42.81
N SER A 734 -17.05 -81.47 43.53
CA SER A 734 -18.03 -82.05 44.47
C SER A 734 -19.12 -82.82 43.74
N LEU A 735 -19.66 -82.28 42.63
CA LEU A 735 -20.66 -82.94 41.78
C LEU A 735 -20.12 -84.20 41.11
N LEU A 736 -18.89 -84.18 40.59
CA LEU A 736 -18.23 -85.39 40.07
C LEU A 736 -17.98 -86.44 41.17
N SER A 737 -17.59 -86.02 42.37
CA SER A 737 -17.42 -86.94 43.51
C SER A 737 -18.76 -87.52 44.00
N ALA A 738 -19.86 -86.77 43.89
CA ALA A 738 -21.21 -87.22 44.20
C ALA A 738 -21.75 -88.17 43.13
N ALA A 739 -21.50 -87.88 41.85
CA ALA A 739 -21.85 -88.75 40.72
C ALA A 739 -21.07 -90.08 40.74
N LEU A 740 -19.77 -90.05 41.06
CA LEU A 740 -18.97 -91.26 41.25
C LEU A 740 -19.41 -92.07 42.48
N ARG A 741 -19.82 -91.42 43.57
CA ARG A 741 -20.43 -92.12 44.73
C ARG A 741 -21.80 -92.71 44.40
N SER A 742 -22.63 -92.03 43.62
CA SER A 742 -23.91 -92.56 43.14
C SER A 742 -23.74 -93.75 42.21
N ARG A 743 -22.72 -93.73 41.33
CA ARG A 743 -22.41 -94.83 40.41
C ARG A 743 -21.77 -96.05 41.09
N ASN A 744 -20.95 -95.86 42.13
CA ASN A 744 -20.44 -96.96 42.94
C ASN A 744 -21.48 -97.54 43.92
N ALA A 745 -22.56 -96.82 44.23
CA ALA A 745 -23.65 -97.32 45.06
C ALA A 745 -24.69 -98.16 44.29
N THR A 746 -24.58 -98.27 42.97
CA THR A 746 -25.52 -99.05 42.12
C THR A 746 -24.96 -100.40 41.65
N TYR A 747 -23.67 -100.69 41.84
CA TYR A 747 -23.03 -101.96 41.49
C TYR A 747 -22.20 -102.49 42.66
N GLY A 748 -22.84 -103.17 43.61
CA GLY A 748 -22.14 -103.77 44.74
C GLY A 748 -23.02 -104.25 45.89
N GLY A 749 -24.21 -104.79 45.60
CA GLY A 749 -25.04 -105.47 46.57
C GLY A 749 -25.29 -106.91 46.14
N GLY A 750 -24.67 -107.88 46.81
CA GLY A 750 -25.05 -109.29 46.73
C GLY A 750 -23.95 -110.24 46.24
N PHE A 751 -22.98 -110.52 47.11
CA PHE A 751 -22.44 -111.88 47.20
C PHE A 751 -22.58 -112.33 48.65
N SER A 752 -23.65 -113.09 48.88
CA SER A 752 -23.77 -114.06 49.98
C SER A 752 -23.69 -115.43 49.33
N SER A 753 -22.92 -116.34 49.92
CA SER A 753 -22.77 -117.73 49.49
C SER A 753 -24.11 -118.47 49.41
N ASN A 754 -24.51 -118.90 48.20
CA ASN A 754 -24.68 -120.29 47.74
C ASN A 754 -25.05 -120.30 46.26
#